data_AF-A0AAN5YZX2-F1
#
_entry.id   AF-A0AAN5YZX2-F1
#
_cell.length_a   1.000
_cell.length_b   1.000
_cell.length_c   1.000
_cell.angle_alpha   90.00
_cell.angle_beta   90.00
_cell.angle_gamma   90.00
#
_symmetry.space_group_name_H-M   'P 1'
#
loop_
_entity.id
_entity.type
_entity.pdbx_description
1 polymer ?
#
loop_
_entity_poly.entity_id
_entity_poly.type
_entity_poly.pdbx_seq_one_letter_code
_entity_poly.pdbx_strand_id
1 'polypeptide(L)'
;MASFKTSSLFAITTLVVQVAAHGHVDWIITNGVAYRGYDAPAFNWNPTQFPVAGWITGATDNGYVEPNSFSDPDIICHRAARNARGHITVSAGDKINLKWNDWPSSHKGPVIDYLAKCPGNCQDADKNDLEFFKIGEEGLIDLSKDSGHWASDVLISNGNSWTLQIPSALASGNYVLRHEIIALHGAGQRNGAQNYPQCFNIKVTEGGNVLPEGVKGTTLYKSDDPGILFDLYVPRSSLSYDIPGPTLVPGLPSSVEQRTTTGTATSSATIPGQQTTSSSSSSSLSSSSSSSSASTATPGNSSSSSSSISTSSQGTTLITTTTSKSDSTPTGDIMCGPVHGLAKYSQCGGKNYVGQTICAWGATCQCDLAQPTCGRSPKTTPSNKTTKLAAEFVDLIGITDERYSFEIYGPRFFKTLPQRFGSHPVLDDMTSAVIASFQSVRLRKQSSPRALSLFGKALRSLQECLNDPKQPVTFKLELVIMVMLCQLWIDNKSSNKHRGIIAHLLEEAVTQRQIIDSNDLRGFCLQGVYAALSDPNVELGSWYWDVALQDPTQARPHHYEQGLYCFELCAIGDLPVFLRDPERYLYQLKCYWNTLSTERPMMRHKYEMAIPMALAPNATFLSRLKAIEYASGHAILLIQAALIGPTIKPFGVLPAYTEKSHQICDEAITLAQQCQAFRPCGSSWAAELLKMV
;
A
#
# COMPACT_ATOMS: atom_id res chain seq x y z
N MET A 1 -46.08 -40.24 -15.72
CA MET A 1 -44.64 -40.02 -15.48
C MET A 1 -44.54 -38.73 -14.69
N ALA A 2 -44.55 -38.79 -13.35
CA ALA A 2 -43.35 -39.03 -12.51
C ALA A 2 -42.33 -37.89 -12.73
N SER A 3 -42.31 -36.77 -11.98
CA SER A 3 -42.36 -36.53 -10.52
C SER A 3 -41.12 -37.04 -9.76
N PHE A 4 -40.27 -36.10 -9.35
CA PHE A 4 -39.38 -36.24 -8.19
C PHE A 4 -39.45 -34.97 -7.32
N LYS A 5 -39.25 -35.14 -6.01
CA LYS A 5 -39.20 -34.11 -4.96
C LYS A 5 -37.85 -34.23 -4.21
N THR A 6 -37.66 -33.36 -3.21
CA THR A 6 -36.61 -33.42 -2.16
C THR A 6 -35.22 -32.95 -2.62
N SER A 7 -34.34 -32.36 -1.78
CA SER A 7 -34.53 -31.90 -0.38
C SER A 7 -33.60 -30.72 -0.01
N SER A 8 -33.72 -30.26 1.23
CA SER A 8 -33.02 -29.13 1.86
C SER A 8 -31.49 -29.23 1.96
N LEU A 9 -30.90 -28.06 2.22
CA LEU A 9 -29.64 -27.83 2.98
C LEU A 9 -28.30 -28.26 2.34
N PHE A 10 -27.47 -27.26 2.01
CA PHE A 10 -26.25 -27.01 2.78
C PHE A 10 -25.89 -25.52 2.74
N ALA A 11 -25.71 -24.90 3.91
CA ALA A 11 -25.23 -23.53 4.01
C ALA A 11 -23.69 -23.54 4.03
N ILE A 12 -23.07 -23.33 2.87
CA ILE A 12 -21.60 -23.20 2.79
C ILE A 12 -21.22 -21.77 3.15
N THR A 13 -20.92 -21.55 4.44
CA THR A 13 -20.26 -20.33 4.91
C THR A 13 -18.78 -20.38 4.54
N THR A 14 -18.44 -20.05 3.30
CA THR A 14 -17.05 -19.81 2.89
C THR A 14 -16.53 -18.54 3.55
N LEU A 15 -15.92 -18.71 4.73
CA LEU A 15 -15.00 -17.74 5.28
C LEU A 15 -13.81 -17.64 4.30
N VAL A 16 -13.80 -16.61 3.45
CA VAL A 16 -12.63 -16.30 2.62
C VAL A 16 -11.59 -15.63 3.50
N VAL A 17 -10.87 -16.44 4.28
CA VAL A 17 -9.63 -16.03 4.94
C VAL A 17 -8.62 -15.79 3.83
N GLN A 18 -8.27 -14.52 3.61
CA GLN A 18 -7.15 -14.18 2.73
C GLN A 18 -5.86 -14.75 3.32
N VAL A 19 -5.32 -15.79 2.70
CA VAL A 19 -3.93 -16.18 2.92
C VAL A 19 -3.09 -15.38 1.95
N ALA A 20 -2.50 -14.28 2.43
CA ALA A 20 -1.22 -13.86 1.88
C ALA A 20 -0.25 -15.01 2.13
N ALA A 21 0.31 -15.56 1.06
CA ALA A 21 1.44 -16.47 1.11
C ALA A 21 2.70 -15.70 0.70
N HIS A 22 3.86 -16.26 1.05
CA HIS A 22 5.19 -15.85 0.58
C HIS A 22 5.82 -14.58 1.19
N GLY A 23 7.09 -14.68 1.60
CA GLY A 23 7.91 -13.59 2.16
C GLY A 23 9.42 -13.78 1.85
N HIS A 24 10.27 -12.85 2.30
CA HIS A 24 11.73 -12.86 2.11
C HIS A 24 12.48 -12.24 3.31
N VAL A 25 13.81 -12.38 3.37
CA VAL A 25 14.65 -11.75 4.42
C VAL A 25 14.96 -10.30 4.06
N ASP A 26 14.39 -9.42 4.88
CA ASP A 26 14.33 -7.96 4.74
C ASP A 26 15.61 -7.30 5.32
N TRP A 27 16.12 -7.84 6.45
CA TRP A 27 17.35 -7.38 7.12
C TRP A 27 18.17 -8.51 7.74
N ILE A 28 19.49 -8.32 7.73
CA ILE A 28 20.49 -9.13 8.45
C ILE A 28 21.09 -8.26 9.55
N ILE A 29 20.89 -8.63 10.81
CA ILE A 29 21.33 -7.84 11.98
C ILE A 29 22.39 -8.63 12.74
N THR A 30 23.58 -8.06 12.91
CA THR A 30 24.66 -8.66 13.68
C THR A 30 25.47 -7.59 14.40
N ASN A 31 25.86 -7.86 15.65
CA ASN A 31 26.59 -6.92 16.53
C ASN A 31 25.97 -5.49 16.60
N GLY A 32 24.64 -5.41 16.52
CA GLY A 32 23.87 -4.16 16.54
C GLY A 32 23.76 -3.44 15.18
N VAL A 33 24.46 -3.90 14.14
CA VAL A 33 24.43 -3.30 12.80
C VAL A 33 23.44 -4.07 11.90
N ALA A 34 22.51 -3.35 11.29
CA ALA A 34 21.57 -3.88 10.31
C ALA A 34 22.04 -3.65 8.87
N TYR A 35 22.06 -4.72 8.08
CA TYR A 35 22.37 -4.73 6.65
C TYR A 35 21.12 -5.14 5.87
N ARG A 36 20.84 -4.48 4.74
CA ARG A 36 19.67 -4.78 3.89
C ARG A 36 19.84 -6.16 3.22
N GLY A 37 18.75 -6.94 3.18
CA GLY A 37 18.67 -8.19 2.42
C GLY A 37 18.54 -7.97 0.90
N TYR A 38 18.26 -9.03 0.15
CA TYR A 38 17.85 -8.90 -1.25
C TYR A 38 16.32 -9.03 -1.36
N ASP A 39 15.67 -7.88 -1.38
CA ASP A 39 14.23 -7.75 -1.60
C ASP A 39 13.97 -7.93 -3.10
N ALA A 40 13.73 -9.17 -3.52
CA ALA A 40 13.53 -9.53 -4.93
C ALA A 40 12.32 -8.84 -5.59
N PRO A 41 11.19 -8.60 -4.91
CA PRO A 41 10.13 -7.72 -5.41
C PRO A 41 10.61 -6.30 -5.74
N ALA A 42 11.45 -5.65 -4.92
CA ALA A 42 11.86 -4.26 -5.14
C ALA A 42 13.15 -4.08 -5.97
N PHE A 43 14.19 -4.88 -5.71
CA PHE A 43 15.54 -4.68 -6.29
C PHE A 43 15.61 -5.01 -7.78
N ASN A 44 14.71 -5.87 -8.29
CA ASN A 44 14.64 -6.16 -9.72
C ASN A 44 14.14 -4.96 -10.55
N TRP A 45 13.52 -3.95 -9.91
CA TRP A 45 13.09 -2.70 -10.57
C TRP A 45 13.98 -1.50 -10.20
N ASN A 46 14.65 -1.50 -9.03
CA ASN A 46 15.67 -0.51 -8.69
C ASN A 46 17.05 -1.15 -8.39
N PRO A 47 17.94 -1.28 -9.40
CA PRO A 47 19.27 -1.86 -9.24
C PRO A 47 20.31 -0.90 -8.60
N THR A 48 19.91 0.31 -8.15
CA THR A 48 20.83 1.33 -7.63
C THR A 48 20.97 1.36 -6.11
N GLN A 49 20.25 0.50 -5.38
CA GLN A 49 20.51 0.33 -3.95
C GLN A 49 21.94 -0.16 -3.70
N PHE A 50 22.52 0.31 -2.59
CA PHE A 50 23.89 0.00 -2.18
C PHE A 50 24.18 -1.52 -2.16
N PRO A 51 25.44 -1.95 -2.36
CA PRO A 51 25.80 -3.37 -2.34
C PRO A 51 25.24 -4.08 -1.10
N VAL A 52 24.32 -5.02 -1.33
CA VAL A 52 23.79 -5.91 -0.31
C VAL A 52 24.60 -7.20 -0.24
N ALA A 53 24.51 -7.88 0.89
CA ALA A 53 25.08 -9.21 1.08
C ALA A 53 24.10 -10.34 0.68
N GLY A 54 22.80 -10.04 0.57
CA GLY A 54 21.80 -10.98 0.04
C GLY A 54 22.00 -11.25 -1.46
N TRP A 55 21.82 -12.51 -1.86
CA TRP A 55 21.94 -12.95 -3.24
C TRP A 55 20.77 -12.42 -4.08
N ILE A 56 21.06 -12.04 -5.33
CA ILE A 56 20.07 -11.59 -6.31
C ILE A 56 19.20 -12.78 -6.69
N THR A 57 17.87 -12.68 -6.64
CA THR A 57 16.94 -13.76 -7.04
C THR A 57 15.80 -13.26 -7.96
N GLY A 58 15.18 -14.20 -8.67
CA GLY A 58 14.02 -13.96 -9.54
C GLY A 58 12.65 -14.06 -8.86
N ALA A 59 12.58 -14.28 -7.54
CA ALA A 59 11.34 -14.48 -6.79
C ALA A 59 10.61 -13.15 -6.48
N THR A 60 10.21 -12.44 -7.53
CA THR A 60 9.44 -11.16 -7.46
C THR A 60 8.03 -11.33 -6.88
N ASP A 61 7.55 -12.57 -6.82
CA ASP A 61 6.31 -13.03 -6.20
C ASP A 61 6.49 -13.41 -4.71
N ASN A 62 7.69 -13.21 -4.14
CA ASN A 62 8.20 -13.82 -2.90
C ASN A 62 8.16 -15.37 -2.86
N GLY A 63 7.71 -16.02 -3.94
CA GLY A 63 7.30 -17.42 -3.96
C GLY A 63 8.46 -18.39 -3.74
N TYR A 64 8.14 -19.65 -3.48
CA TYR A 64 9.07 -20.72 -3.11
C TYR A 64 9.86 -21.36 -4.28
N VAL A 65 10.61 -22.41 -3.96
CA VAL A 65 11.07 -23.49 -4.86
C VAL A 65 10.35 -24.79 -4.47
N GLU A 66 9.82 -25.52 -5.45
CA GLU A 66 9.08 -26.77 -5.23
C GLU A 66 9.98 -28.04 -5.27
N PRO A 67 9.54 -29.16 -4.66
CA PRO A 67 10.28 -30.43 -4.66
C PRO A 67 10.70 -31.01 -6.01
N ASN A 68 9.98 -30.72 -7.10
CA ASN A 68 10.35 -31.12 -8.46
C ASN A 68 11.63 -30.43 -8.95
N SER A 69 11.98 -29.26 -8.40
CA SER A 69 13.17 -28.47 -8.74
C SER A 69 14.31 -28.60 -7.70
N PHE A 70 14.26 -29.61 -6.83
CA PHE A 70 15.36 -29.90 -5.90
C PHE A 70 16.63 -30.41 -6.59
N SER A 71 16.53 -30.93 -7.81
CA SER A 71 17.71 -31.23 -8.66
C SER A 71 18.31 -29.99 -9.33
N ASP A 72 17.58 -28.87 -9.33
CA ASP A 72 17.87 -27.74 -10.21
C ASP A 72 18.63 -26.64 -9.46
N PRO A 73 19.44 -25.79 -10.14
CA PRO A 73 20.27 -24.77 -9.49
C PRO A 73 19.52 -23.70 -8.68
N ASP A 74 18.19 -23.76 -8.65
CA ASP A 74 17.29 -22.83 -7.97
C ASP A 74 17.05 -23.21 -6.50
N ILE A 75 17.13 -24.48 -6.10
CA ILE A 75 17.06 -24.85 -4.66
C ILE A 75 18.27 -24.34 -3.86
N ILE A 76 19.38 -24.05 -4.55
CA ILE A 76 20.66 -23.66 -3.95
C ILE A 76 20.51 -22.33 -3.19
N CYS A 77 20.06 -21.29 -3.89
CA CYS A 77 19.98 -19.91 -3.37
C CYS A 77 18.72 -19.16 -3.85
N HIS A 78 17.66 -19.90 -4.17
CA HIS A 78 16.40 -19.46 -4.79
C HIS A 78 16.41 -19.38 -6.34
N ARG A 79 15.19 -19.34 -6.91
CA ARG A 79 14.87 -19.14 -8.34
C ARG A 79 15.76 -18.11 -9.02
N ALA A 80 16.42 -18.51 -10.10
CA ALA A 80 17.33 -17.71 -10.92
C ALA A 80 18.50 -17.04 -10.17
N ALA A 81 18.89 -17.54 -8.99
CA ALA A 81 19.77 -16.77 -8.10
C ALA A 81 21.21 -16.58 -8.60
N ARG A 82 21.74 -15.38 -8.31
CA ARG A 82 23.09 -14.89 -8.65
C ARG A 82 23.77 -14.28 -7.43
N ASN A 83 25.11 -14.31 -7.42
CA ASN A 83 25.95 -13.89 -6.31
C ASN A 83 25.66 -12.46 -5.82
N ALA A 84 25.65 -12.27 -4.50
CA ALA A 84 25.59 -10.95 -3.90
C ALA A 84 26.87 -10.14 -4.19
N ARG A 85 26.74 -8.82 -4.36
CA ARG A 85 27.86 -7.94 -4.76
C ARG A 85 28.75 -7.50 -3.59
N GLY A 86 28.22 -7.49 -2.37
CA GLY A 86 28.97 -7.23 -1.14
C GLY A 86 29.11 -8.46 -0.25
N HIS A 87 29.68 -8.29 0.94
CA HIS A 87 29.66 -9.26 2.05
C HIS A 87 29.59 -8.55 3.42
N ILE A 88 29.06 -9.24 4.43
CA ILE A 88 29.12 -8.81 5.84
C ILE A 88 30.34 -9.46 6.49
N THR A 89 31.10 -8.72 7.31
CA THR A 89 32.18 -9.32 8.14
C THR A 89 31.65 -9.63 9.52
N VAL A 90 31.95 -10.83 10.03
CA VAL A 90 31.56 -11.35 11.35
C VAL A 90 32.72 -12.11 11.99
N SER A 91 32.72 -12.24 13.30
CA SER A 91 33.63 -13.12 14.04
C SER A 91 33.02 -14.52 14.22
N ALA A 92 33.86 -15.54 14.34
CA ALA A 92 33.39 -16.87 14.71
C ALA A 92 32.80 -16.84 16.13
N GLY A 93 31.58 -17.36 16.29
CA GLY A 93 30.79 -17.23 17.52
C GLY A 93 29.78 -16.10 17.50
N ASP A 94 29.80 -15.18 16.52
CA ASP A 94 28.80 -14.12 16.40
C ASP A 94 27.39 -14.68 16.19
N LYS A 95 26.40 -14.00 16.74
CA LYS A 95 24.99 -14.21 16.41
C LYS A 95 24.57 -13.32 15.23
N ILE A 96 23.75 -13.90 14.35
CA ILE A 96 23.10 -13.19 13.24
C ILE A 96 21.60 -13.36 13.40
N ASN A 97 20.87 -12.25 13.40
CA ASN A 97 19.42 -12.21 13.43
C ASN A 97 18.90 -11.85 12.03
N LEU A 98 18.12 -12.76 11.44
CA LEU A 98 17.54 -12.64 10.10
C LEU A 98 16.08 -12.27 10.23
N LYS A 99 15.75 -11.04 9.82
CA LYS A 99 14.43 -10.42 9.90
C LYS A 99 13.72 -10.62 8.58
N TRP A 100 12.64 -11.40 8.59
CA TRP A 100 11.71 -11.55 7.46
C TRP A 100 10.74 -10.37 7.39
N ASN A 101 10.30 -10.04 6.17
CA ASN A 101 9.29 -9.00 5.96
C ASN A 101 7.95 -9.43 6.59
N ASP A 102 7.41 -10.56 6.15
CA ASP A 102 6.26 -11.23 6.75
C ASP A 102 6.40 -12.77 6.75
N TRP A 103 5.64 -13.45 7.61
CA TRP A 103 5.49 -14.92 7.54
C TRP A 103 4.08 -15.38 7.95
N PRO A 104 3.33 -16.10 7.10
CA PRO A 104 1.95 -16.48 7.40
C PRO A 104 1.86 -17.56 8.48
N SER A 105 0.96 -17.42 9.45
CA SER A 105 0.77 -18.42 10.53
C SER A 105 0.24 -19.79 10.07
N SER A 106 -0.22 -19.89 8.81
CA SER A 106 -0.54 -21.16 8.16
C SER A 106 0.70 -21.90 7.66
N HIS A 107 1.80 -21.19 7.40
CA HIS A 107 3.05 -21.74 6.85
C HIS A 107 3.93 -22.33 7.97
N LYS A 108 3.37 -23.37 8.62
CA LYS A 108 4.05 -24.20 9.61
C LYS A 108 5.15 -25.05 8.96
N GLY A 109 6.28 -25.19 9.65
CA GLY A 109 7.41 -26.03 9.22
C GLY A 109 8.74 -25.61 9.83
N PRO A 110 9.84 -26.30 9.48
CA PRO A 110 11.17 -26.07 10.05
C PRO A 110 11.81 -24.77 9.55
N VAL A 111 12.81 -24.33 10.31
CA VAL A 111 13.78 -23.30 9.92
C VAL A 111 15.18 -23.94 9.99
N ILE A 112 15.98 -23.78 8.94
CA ILE A 112 17.25 -24.49 8.74
C ILE A 112 18.33 -23.54 8.24
N ASP A 113 19.52 -23.63 8.83
CA ASP A 113 20.67 -22.76 8.56
C ASP A 113 21.89 -23.57 8.11
N TYR A 114 22.50 -23.17 6.99
CA TYR A 114 23.67 -23.81 6.40
C TYR A 114 24.79 -22.82 6.08
N LEU A 115 26.04 -23.28 6.07
CA LEU A 115 27.17 -22.56 5.49
C LEU A 115 27.82 -23.39 4.38
N ALA A 116 28.31 -22.73 3.33
CA ALA A 116 29.22 -23.31 2.33
C ALA A 116 30.48 -22.42 2.21
N LYS A 117 31.67 -23.01 2.17
CA LYS A 117 32.93 -22.24 2.05
C LYS A 117 33.15 -21.83 0.59
N CYS A 118 33.43 -20.54 0.35
CA CYS A 118 33.76 -20.05 -0.98
C CYS A 118 35.23 -20.35 -1.31
N PRO A 119 35.58 -20.74 -2.55
CA PRO A 119 36.97 -21.00 -2.95
C PRO A 119 37.83 -19.71 -2.99
N GLY A 120 37.18 -18.55 -3.02
CA GLY A 120 37.79 -17.22 -2.95
C GLY A 120 36.76 -16.22 -2.43
N ASN A 121 36.53 -15.14 -3.17
CA ASN A 121 35.39 -14.25 -2.93
C ASN A 121 34.06 -14.98 -3.23
N CYS A 122 33.05 -14.83 -2.37
CA CYS A 122 31.72 -15.38 -2.65
C CYS A 122 30.96 -14.60 -3.74
N GLN A 123 31.45 -13.41 -4.09
CA GLN A 123 31.01 -12.61 -5.24
C GLN A 123 31.27 -13.32 -6.58
N ASP A 124 32.30 -14.20 -6.62
CA ASP A 124 32.85 -14.80 -7.83
C ASP A 124 32.70 -16.34 -7.87
N ALA A 125 32.00 -16.94 -6.89
CA ALA A 125 31.88 -18.39 -6.73
C ALA A 125 30.76 -19.00 -7.58
N ASP A 126 30.99 -20.15 -8.23
CA ASP A 126 29.90 -20.90 -8.87
C ASP A 126 29.01 -21.53 -7.78
N LYS A 127 27.71 -21.23 -7.80
CA LYS A 127 26.74 -21.77 -6.84
C LYS A 127 26.59 -23.29 -6.91
N ASN A 128 26.88 -23.90 -8.06
CA ASN A 128 26.78 -25.35 -8.28
C ASN A 128 27.93 -26.13 -7.63
N ASP A 129 29.01 -25.45 -7.24
CA ASP A 129 30.16 -26.02 -6.50
C ASP A 129 30.18 -25.63 -5.02
N LEU A 130 29.12 -24.99 -4.51
CA LEU A 130 28.93 -24.75 -3.08
C LEU A 130 28.48 -26.03 -2.37
N GLU A 131 29.31 -26.50 -1.44
CA GLU A 131 29.03 -27.64 -0.56
C GLU A 131 28.59 -27.13 0.82
N PHE A 132 27.33 -27.37 1.15
CA PHE A 132 26.65 -26.84 2.33
C PHE A 132 26.70 -27.84 3.50
N PHE A 133 27.16 -27.36 4.65
CA PHE A 133 27.05 -28.07 5.93
C PHE A 133 26.05 -27.36 6.85
N LYS A 134 25.21 -28.13 7.55
CA LYS A 134 24.12 -27.64 8.39
C LYS A 134 24.67 -27.13 9.73
N ILE A 135 24.41 -25.87 10.06
CA ILE A 135 24.86 -25.20 11.29
C ILE A 135 23.73 -24.94 12.31
N GLY A 136 22.47 -25.06 11.89
CA GLY A 136 21.31 -24.99 12.77
C GLY A 136 20.08 -25.61 12.11
N GLU A 137 19.19 -26.17 12.93
CA GLU A 137 17.89 -26.70 12.54
C GLU A 137 16.92 -26.67 13.72
N GLU A 138 15.67 -26.26 13.46
CA GLU A 138 14.57 -26.39 14.40
C GLU A 138 13.31 -26.79 13.62
N GLY A 139 12.52 -27.71 14.16
CA GLY A 139 11.44 -28.38 13.45
C GLY A 139 10.09 -28.25 14.13
N LEU A 140 9.48 -29.39 14.42
CA LEU A 140 8.35 -29.52 15.34
C LEU A 140 8.89 -29.48 16.78
N ILE A 141 8.71 -28.35 17.46
CA ILE A 141 9.24 -28.08 18.81
C ILE A 141 8.45 -28.87 19.86
N ASP A 142 7.13 -28.74 19.78
CA ASP A 142 6.20 -29.37 20.71
C ASP A 142 4.82 -29.52 20.05
N LEU A 143 3.94 -30.29 20.66
CA LEU A 143 2.60 -30.54 20.12
C LEU A 143 1.54 -29.51 20.55
N SER A 144 1.87 -28.45 21.31
CA SER A 144 0.90 -27.61 22.06
C SER A 144 -0.26 -27.09 21.21
N LYS A 145 0.03 -26.60 20.01
CA LYS A 145 -0.93 -26.09 19.01
C LYS A 145 -1.50 -27.21 18.12
N ASP A 146 -2.68 -26.99 17.55
CA ASP A 146 -3.19 -27.86 16.49
C ASP A 146 -2.29 -27.78 15.25
N SER A 147 -2.08 -28.93 14.60
CA SER A 147 -1.00 -29.17 13.63
C SER A 147 0.42 -28.85 14.15
N GLY A 148 0.63 -28.88 15.47
CA GLY A 148 1.95 -28.74 16.10
C GLY A 148 2.45 -27.31 16.26
N HIS A 149 3.49 -27.14 17.09
CA HIS A 149 4.20 -25.89 17.32
C HIS A 149 5.58 -25.94 16.66
N TRP A 150 5.86 -25.02 15.73
CA TRP A 150 7.01 -25.13 14.83
C TRP A 150 8.02 -24.00 15.00
N ALA A 151 9.22 -24.20 14.46
CA ALA A 151 10.22 -23.14 14.31
C ALA A 151 9.64 -21.87 13.63
N SER A 152 8.78 -22.02 12.62
CA SER A 152 8.12 -20.86 11.99
C SER A 152 7.08 -20.16 12.89
N ASP A 153 6.44 -20.85 13.85
CA ASP A 153 5.63 -20.19 14.89
C ASP A 153 6.51 -19.32 15.81
N VAL A 154 7.72 -19.78 16.14
CA VAL A 154 8.68 -19.04 16.99
C VAL A 154 9.30 -17.86 16.23
N LEU A 155 9.56 -18.03 14.93
CA LEU A 155 9.97 -16.95 14.04
C LEU A 155 8.93 -15.82 14.02
N ILE A 156 7.64 -16.15 13.86
CA ILE A 156 6.54 -15.18 13.93
C ILE A 156 6.50 -14.50 15.30
N SER A 157 6.55 -15.28 16.40
CA SER A 157 6.41 -14.73 17.76
C SER A 157 7.54 -13.78 18.16
N ASN A 158 8.74 -13.93 17.58
CA ASN A 158 9.87 -13.01 17.72
C ASN A 158 9.78 -11.78 16.77
N GLY A 159 8.62 -11.53 16.15
CA GLY A 159 8.43 -10.44 15.20
C GLY A 159 9.01 -10.74 13.82
N ASN A 160 8.64 -11.90 13.27
CA ASN A 160 9.14 -12.45 11.99
C ASN A 160 10.68 -12.46 11.93
N SER A 161 11.34 -12.97 12.97
CA SER A 161 12.81 -12.91 13.13
C SER A 161 13.39 -14.23 13.62
N TRP A 162 14.47 -14.70 12.98
CA TRP A 162 15.22 -15.89 13.37
C TRP A 162 16.63 -15.53 13.80
N THR A 163 17.22 -16.27 14.74
CA THR A 163 18.58 -16.05 15.25
C THR A 163 19.40 -17.33 15.08
N LEU A 164 20.52 -17.22 14.38
CA LEU A 164 21.53 -18.26 14.26
C LEU A 164 22.85 -17.81 14.90
N GLN A 165 23.80 -18.74 15.03
CA GLN A 165 25.14 -18.44 15.52
C GLN A 165 26.19 -19.04 14.58
N ILE A 166 27.19 -18.25 14.20
CA ILE A 166 28.35 -18.75 13.45
C ILE A 166 29.17 -19.65 14.38
N PRO A 167 29.51 -20.91 14.01
CA PRO A 167 30.22 -21.80 14.92
C PRO A 167 31.57 -21.25 15.37
N SER A 168 31.81 -21.18 16.68
CA SER A 168 32.99 -20.52 17.27
C SER A 168 34.33 -21.14 16.86
N ALA A 169 34.33 -22.41 16.44
CA ALA A 169 35.53 -23.12 15.97
C ALA A 169 35.71 -23.09 14.45
N LEU A 170 34.76 -22.52 13.70
CA LEU A 170 34.77 -22.46 12.23
C LEU A 170 36.03 -21.77 11.72
N ALA A 171 36.65 -22.33 10.67
CA ALA A 171 37.80 -21.74 10.02
C ALA A 171 37.47 -20.37 9.40
N SER A 172 38.38 -19.40 9.56
CA SER A 172 38.22 -18.09 8.92
C SER A 172 38.15 -18.20 7.39
N GLY A 173 37.51 -17.22 6.74
CA GLY A 173 37.35 -17.16 5.28
C GLY A 173 36.00 -16.63 4.84
N ASN A 174 35.74 -16.69 3.54
CA ASN A 174 34.47 -16.26 2.96
C ASN A 174 33.51 -17.47 2.86
N TYR A 175 32.24 -17.26 3.19
CA TYR A 175 31.19 -18.29 3.20
C TYR A 175 29.89 -17.74 2.61
N VAL A 176 29.12 -18.61 1.94
CA VAL A 176 27.69 -18.38 1.70
C VAL A 176 26.93 -18.94 2.89
N LEU A 177 26.20 -18.09 3.59
CA LEU A 177 25.16 -18.45 4.54
C LEU A 177 23.87 -18.70 3.77
N ARG A 178 23.26 -19.88 3.90
CA ARG A 178 21.97 -20.24 3.30
C ARG A 178 20.99 -20.52 4.44
N HIS A 179 20.09 -19.58 4.66
CA HIS A 179 18.95 -19.68 5.58
C HIS A 179 17.71 -20.13 4.81
N GLU A 180 16.84 -20.93 5.41
CA GLU A 180 15.65 -21.46 4.73
C GLU A 180 14.51 -21.74 5.71
N ILE A 181 13.29 -21.42 5.30
CA ILE A 181 12.05 -21.96 5.89
C ILE A 181 11.44 -22.94 4.89
N ILE A 182 10.90 -24.05 5.36
CA ILE A 182 10.12 -24.98 4.53
C ILE A 182 8.67 -24.93 5.01
N ALA A 183 7.72 -24.48 4.19
CA ALA A 183 6.31 -24.48 4.55
C ALA A 183 5.65 -25.82 4.18
N LEU A 184 5.05 -26.47 5.17
CA LEU A 184 4.48 -27.82 5.07
C LEU A 184 2.96 -27.84 4.90
N HIS A 185 2.33 -26.67 4.74
CA HIS A 185 0.86 -26.55 4.71
C HIS A 185 0.18 -27.28 3.54
N GLY A 186 0.92 -27.58 2.47
CA GLY A 186 0.50 -28.44 1.35
C GLY A 186 1.27 -29.78 1.25
N ALA A 187 2.23 -30.05 2.14
CA ALA A 187 3.22 -31.12 2.00
C ALA A 187 2.65 -32.55 2.05
N GLY A 188 1.41 -32.73 2.49
CA GLY A 188 0.67 -34.00 2.39
C GLY A 188 0.38 -34.43 0.95
N GLN A 189 0.68 -33.59 -0.05
CA GLN A 189 0.69 -33.94 -1.47
C GLN A 189 2.12 -33.89 -2.03
N ARG A 190 2.44 -34.79 -2.96
CA ARG A 190 3.72 -34.75 -3.70
C ARG A 190 3.87 -33.40 -4.40
N ASN A 191 5.05 -32.80 -4.28
CA ASN A 191 5.35 -31.43 -4.74
C ASN A 191 4.56 -30.32 -4.02
N GLY A 192 3.99 -30.60 -2.84
CA GLY A 192 3.21 -29.63 -2.05
C GLY A 192 3.95 -28.94 -0.90
N ALA A 193 5.18 -29.38 -0.58
CA ALA A 193 6.09 -28.60 0.27
C ALA A 193 6.65 -27.39 -0.50
N GLN A 194 7.06 -26.36 0.24
CA GLN A 194 7.50 -25.08 -0.33
C GLN A 194 8.78 -24.61 0.37
N ASN A 195 9.89 -24.56 -0.36
CA ASN A 195 11.19 -24.15 0.17
C ASN A 195 11.47 -22.67 -0.11
N TYR A 196 11.94 -21.92 0.89
CA TYR A 196 12.24 -20.49 0.79
C TYR A 196 13.71 -20.20 1.12
N PRO A 197 14.69 -20.69 0.33
CA PRO A 197 16.11 -20.44 0.57
C PRO A 197 16.51 -18.97 0.35
N GLN A 198 17.34 -18.44 1.24
CA GLN A 198 17.86 -17.08 1.22
C GLN A 198 19.37 -17.13 1.48
N CYS A 199 20.17 -16.72 0.49
CA CYS A 199 21.63 -16.78 0.55
C CYS A 199 22.27 -15.41 0.84
N PHE A 200 23.30 -15.40 1.68
CA PHE A 200 24.05 -14.21 2.07
C PHE A 200 25.56 -14.45 2.02
N ASN A 201 26.32 -13.50 1.48
CA ASN A 201 27.78 -13.52 1.53
C ASN A 201 28.28 -13.01 2.88
N ILE A 202 28.98 -13.86 3.63
CA ILE A 202 29.64 -13.49 4.88
C ILE A 202 31.15 -13.76 4.82
N LYS A 203 31.90 -13.01 5.62
CA LYS A 203 33.34 -13.19 5.84
C LYS A 203 33.57 -13.43 7.33
N VAL A 204 33.94 -14.65 7.65
CA VAL A 204 34.22 -15.11 9.02
C VAL A 204 35.67 -14.80 9.37
N THR A 205 35.84 -14.11 10.49
CA THR A 205 37.13 -13.71 11.09
C THR A 205 37.25 -14.30 12.50
N GLU A 206 38.43 -14.20 13.12
CA GLU A 206 38.69 -14.70 14.50
C GLU A 206 38.36 -16.20 14.70
N GLY A 207 38.32 -16.96 13.59
CA GLY A 207 37.93 -18.37 13.56
C GLY A 207 39.00 -19.36 13.97
N GLY A 208 38.56 -20.59 14.24
CA GLY A 208 39.41 -21.74 14.54
C GLY A 208 39.93 -22.43 13.28
N ASN A 209 39.99 -23.76 13.32
CA ASN A 209 40.48 -24.62 12.23
C ASN A 209 39.43 -25.61 11.71
N VAL A 210 38.18 -25.57 12.19
CA VAL A 210 37.15 -26.54 11.81
C VAL A 210 36.54 -26.15 10.47
N LEU A 211 36.56 -27.07 9.51
CA LEU A 211 35.80 -26.99 8.26
C LEU A 211 35.07 -28.32 8.09
N PRO A 212 33.74 -28.37 8.31
CA PRO A 212 32.96 -29.58 8.10
C PRO A 212 32.84 -29.92 6.60
N GLU A 213 32.66 -31.20 6.30
CA GLU A 213 32.25 -31.66 4.97
C GLU A 213 30.80 -31.23 4.69
N GLY A 214 30.54 -30.78 3.47
CA GLY A 214 29.21 -30.33 3.02
C GLY A 214 28.65 -31.17 1.87
N VAL A 215 27.42 -30.88 1.46
CA VAL A 215 26.77 -31.51 0.30
C VAL A 215 26.34 -30.45 -0.71
N LYS A 216 26.34 -30.77 -2.01
CA LYS A 216 25.93 -29.82 -3.04
C LYS A 216 24.46 -29.43 -2.87
N GLY A 217 24.13 -28.16 -3.13
CA GLY A 217 22.78 -27.63 -2.91
C GLY A 217 21.65 -28.44 -3.58
N THR A 218 21.89 -28.95 -4.80
CA THR A 218 20.99 -29.83 -5.57
C THR A 218 20.91 -31.28 -5.06
N THR A 219 21.52 -31.56 -3.91
CA THR A 219 21.50 -32.86 -3.23
C THR A 219 21.08 -32.76 -1.76
N LEU A 220 20.68 -31.56 -1.30
CA LEU A 220 20.17 -31.34 0.07
C LEU A 220 18.90 -32.16 0.32
N TYR A 221 17.98 -32.19 -0.63
CA TYR A 221 16.61 -32.69 -0.43
C TYR A 221 16.14 -33.57 -1.60
N LYS A 222 15.19 -34.47 -1.31
CA LYS A 222 14.44 -35.26 -2.30
C LYS A 222 12.93 -35.02 -2.14
N SER A 223 12.19 -35.22 -3.23
CA SER A 223 10.73 -35.02 -3.23
C SER A 223 9.93 -36.09 -2.48
N ASP A 224 10.60 -37.11 -1.95
CA ASP A 224 10.08 -38.20 -1.14
C ASP A 224 10.79 -38.38 0.21
N ASP A 225 11.63 -37.42 0.64
CA ASP A 225 12.14 -37.40 2.02
C ASP A 225 10.97 -37.22 3.02
N PRO A 226 10.99 -37.86 4.20
CA PRO A 226 9.85 -37.87 5.14
C PRO A 226 9.48 -36.48 5.69
N GLY A 227 10.44 -35.55 5.76
CA GLY A 227 10.22 -34.15 6.11
C GLY A 227 9.69 -33.26 4.97
N ILE A 228 9.60 -33.80 3.74
CA ILE A 228 9.17 -33.09 2.52
C ILE A 228 7.80 -33.59 2.05
N LEU A 229 7.59 -34.91 1.98
CA LEU A 229 6.29 -35.51 1.69
C LEU A 229 5.55 -35.80 3.01
N PHE A 230 5.08 -34.73 3.65
CA PHE A 230 4.67 -34.72 5.06
C PHE A 230 3.23 -34.22 5.27
N ASP A 231 2.34 -35.07 5.80
CA ASP A 231 0.98 -34.64 6.16
C ASP A 231 0.95 -33.96 7.54
N LEU A 232 0.89 -32.63 7.51
CA LEU A 232 0.77 -31.74 8.67
C LEU A 232 -0.55 -31.91 9.46
N TYR A 233 -1.56 -32.56 8.88
CA TYR A 233 -2.93 -32.61 9.43
C TYR A 233 -3.32 -33.99 10.01
N VAL A 234 -2.35 -34.90 10.17
CA VAL A 234 -2.53 -36.17 10.89
C VAL A 234 -2.95 -35.94 12.36
N PRO A 235 -3.58 -36.93 13.02
CA PRO A 235 -3.90 -36.83 14.45
C PRO A 235 -2.66 -36.49 15.29
N ARG A 236 -2.80 -35.52 16.20
CA ARG A 236 -1.73 -34.97 17.05
C ARG A 236 -0.88 -36.01 17.79
N SER A 237 -1.44 -37.17 18.13
CA SER A 237 -0.73 -38.30 18.76
C SER A 237 0.29 -39.00 17.85
N SER A 238 0.20 -38.77 16.55
CA SER A 238 0.98 -39.42 15.49
C SER A 238 1.88 -38.43 14.72
N LEU A 239 1.85 -37.15 15.10
CA LEU A 239 2.65 -36.10 14.46
C LEU A 239 4.08 -36.15 15.00
N SER A 240 5.02 -36.62 14.17
CA SER A 240 6.47 -36.64 14.41
C SER A 240 7.15 -36.13 13.14
N TYR A 241 8.24 -35.35 13.26
CA TYR A 241 8.85 -34.70 12.11
C TYR A 241 10.37 -34.95 12.05
N ASP A 242 10.80 -35.58 10.96
CA ASP A 242 12.22 -35.74 10.61
C ASP A 242 12.65 -34.52 9.79
N ILE A 243 13.59 -33.71 10.30
CA ILE A 243 14.06 -32.52 9.60
C ILE A 243 14.89 -32.94 8.37
N PRO A 244 14.57 -32.45 7.15
CA PRO A 244 15.26 -32.85 5.93
C PRO A 244 16.67 -32.25 5.84
N GLY A 245 17.47 -32.75 4.89
CA GLY A 245 18.85 -32.29 4.68
C GLY A 245 19.90 -33.19 5.32
N PRO A 246 21.20 -32.86 5.17
CA PRO A 246 22.28 -33.52 5.89
C PRO A 246 22.15 -33.32 7.41
N THR A 247 22.82 -34.16 8.19
CA THR A 247 22.92 -34.03 9.65
C THR A 247 23.55 -32.70 10.06
N LEU A 248 23.08 -32.10 11.16
CA LEU A 248 23.74 -31.01 11.87
C LEU A 248 25.22 -31.36 12.17
N VAL A 249 26.11 -30.38 12.03
CA VAL A 249 27.54 -30.56 12.36
C VAL A 249 27.70 -30.98 13.83
N PRO A 250 28.42 -32.08 14.13
CA PRO A 250 28.53 -32.60 15.49
C PRO A 250 29.06 -31.58 16.51
N GLY A 251 28.36 -31.47 17.64
CA GLY A 251 28.73 -30.57 18.74
C GLY A 251 28.15 -29.16 18.65
N LEU A 252 27.41 -28.83 17.58
CA LEU A 252 26.56 -27.62 17.56
C LEU A 252 25.21 -27.90 18.25
N PRO A 253 24.57 -26.88 18.85
CA PRO A 253 23.17 -26.98 19.25
C PRO A 253 22.28 -26.95 18.01
N SER A 254 21.09 -27.56 18.08
CA SER A 254 20.09 -27.52 16.99
C SER A 254 19.65 -26.08 16.72
N SER A 255 19.26 -25.36 17.76
CA SER A 255 18.95 -23.93 17.72
C SER A 255 19.61 -23.18 18.87
N VAL A 256 19.68 -21.86 18.73
CA VAL A 256 20.12 -20.95 19.81
C VAL A 256 18.92 -20.20 20.38
N GLU A 257 19.08 -19.60 21.57
CA GLU A 257 18.07 -18.72 22.17
C GLU A 257 17.60 -17.66 21.17
N GLN A 258 16.33 -17.77 20.76
CA GLN A 258 15.66 -16.88 19.82
C GLN A 258 15.26 -15.58 20.54
N ARG A 259 15.58 -14.44 19.92
CA ARG A 259 15.30 -13.12 20.51
C ARG A 259 15.11 -12.07 19.42
N THR A 260 14.05 -11.27 19.50
CA THR A 260 13.90 -10.07 18.67
C THR A 260 15.10 -9.15 18.87
N THR A 261 15.80 -8.81 17.79
CA THR A 261 16.96 -7.92 17.80
C THR A 261 16.67 -6.71 16.93
N THR A 262 16.94 -5.50 17.41
CA THR A 262 16.79 -4.26 16.63
C THR A 262 18.16 -3.69 16.32
N GLY A 263 18.40 -3.31 15.07
CA GLY A 263 19.64 -2.62 14.68
C GLY A 263 19.71 -1.24 15.34
N THR A 264 20.82 -0.94 16.01
CA THR A 264 21.15 0.38 16.54
C THR A 264 21.86 1.27 15.52
N ALA A 265 22.36 0.68 14.43
CA ALA A 265 22.92 1.36 13.26
C ALA A 265 22.61 0.56 11.98
N THR A 266 22.75 1.20 10.82
CA THR A 266 22.62 0.56 9.49
C THR A 266 23.93 0.63 8.71
N SER A 267 24.18 -0.34 7.83
CA SER A 267 25.34 -0.36 6.94
C SER A 267 25.05 -1.04 5.60
N SER A 268 25.79 -0.68 4.56
CA SER A 268 25.91 -1.46 3.33
C SER A 268 26.91 -2.62 3.51
N ALA A 269 26.89 -3.59 2.58
CA ALA A 269 27.84 -4.69 2.57
C ALA A 269 29.15 -4.32 1.83
N THR A 270 30.26 -4.91 2.25
CA THR A 270 31.60 -4.56 1.74
C THR A 270 31.85 -5.17 0.36
N ILE A 271 32.22 -4.35 -0.63
CA ILE A 271 32.67 -4.85 -1.95
C ILE A 271 34.15 -5.25 -1.86
N PRO A 272 34.56 -6.42 -2.38
CA PRO A 272 35.98 -6.79 -2.48
C PRO A 272 36.81 -5.72 -3.20
N GLY A 273 37.94 -5.33 -2.62
CA GLY A 273 38.87 -4.36 -3.21
C GLY A 273 38.60 -2.88 -2.89
N GLN A 274 37.46 -2.51 -2.30
CA GLN A 274 37.26 -1.16 -1.76
C GLN A 274 37.77 -1.06 -0.31
N GLN A 275 38.59 -0.05 -0.03
CA GLN A 275 38.87 0.38 1.35
C GLN A 275 37.79 1.34 1.84
N THR A 276 37.29 1.12 3.05
CA THR A 276 36.33 1.99 3.71
C THR A 276 37.02 3.22 4.30
N THR A 277 36.69 4.40 3.78
CA THR A 277 37.06 5.69 4.40
C THR A 277 36.18 5.92 5.63
N SER A 278 36.66 5.50 6.80
CA SER A 278 35.96 5.65 8.08
C SER A 278 35.84 7.13 8.49
N SER A 279 34.63 7.67 8.46
CA SER A 279 34.29 9.00 8.99
C SER A 279 34.23 9.00 10.52
N SER A 280 35.38 8.80 11.18
CA SER A 280 35.49 8.71 12.64
C SER A 280 35.35 10.07 13.33
N SER A 281 34.12 10.47 13.69
CA SER A 281 33.83 11.60 14.58
C SER A 281 34.00 11.23 16.06
N SER A 282 35.22 10.84 16.43
CA SER A 282 35.60 10.39 17.78
C SER A 282 35.62 11.52 18.82
N SER A 283 34.51 11.71 19.53
CA SER A 283 34.45 12.51 20.76
C SER A 283 34.77 11.65 21.98
N SER A 284 36.06 11.48 22.26
CA SER A 284 36.55 10.67 23.39
C SER A 284 36.58 11.47 24.70
N LEU A 285 35.86 10.99 25.72
CA LEU A 285 36.04 11.44 27.11
C LEU A 285 35.77 10.30 28.12
N SER A 286 36.83 9.53 28.34
CA SER A 286 37.28 8.96 29.63
C SER A 286 36.26 8.43 30.68
N SER A 287 36.32 7.10 30.83
CA SER A 287 36.56 6.38 32.11
C SER A 287 35.47 6.16 33.18
N SER A 288 35.63 5.02 33.86
CA SER A 288 35.13 4.63 35.20
C SER A 288 33.62 4.47 35.43
N SER A 289 33.21 3.21 35.28
CA SER A 289 32.13 2.54 36.02
C SER A 289 32.05 2.84 37.52
N SER A 290 30.84 2.99 38.06
CA SER A 290 30.48 2.50 39.41
C SER A 290 28.98 2.21 39.56
N SER A 291 28.67 0.94 39.83
CA SER A 291 27.51 0.39 40.57
C SER A 291 26.23 1.23 40.80
N SER A 292 25.09 0.62 40.47
CA SER A 292 23.76 0.98 40.97
C SER A 292 23.63 0.85 42.50
N SER A 293 22.76 1.65 43.10
CA SER A 293 22.19 1.44 44.45
C SER A 293 20.89 2.23 44.61
N ALA A 294 20.01 1.79 45.52
CA ALA A 294 18.57 2.02 45.41
C ALA A 294 17.96 3.02 46.41
N SER A 295 16.89 3.69 45.95
CA SER A 295 15.67 4.04 46.69
C SER A 295 15.63 5.15 47.76
N THR A 296 14.46 5.83 47.74
CA THR A 296 13.65 6.36 48.88
C THR A 296 13.65 7.88 49.15
N ALA A 297 12.46 8.35 49.58
CA ALA A 297 12.16 9.59 50.33
C ALA A 297 11.86 10.91 49.58
N THR A 298 10.55 11.17 49.41
CA THR A 298 9.88 12.47 49.62
C THR A 298 10.07 12.98 51.08
N PRO A 299 9.86 14.27 51.46
CA PRO A 299 8.70 15.11 51.10
C PRO A 299 8.90 16.65 51.00
N GLY A 300 7.79 17.40 50.80
CA GLY A 300 7.70 18.88 50.84
C GLY A 300 7.11 19.46 49.54
N ASN A 301 5.98 20.17 49.45
CA ASN A 301 5.46 21.36 50.16
C ASN A 301 6.38 22.60 50.08
N SER A 302 5.93 23.81 49.71
CA SER A 302 4.60 24.26 49.23
C SER A 302 4.64 25.65 48.55
N SER A 303 3.61 25.94 47.73
CA SER A 303 2.92 27.26 47.59
C SER A 303 3.74 28.54 47.32
N SER A 304 3.63 29.15 46.13
CA SER A 304 2.71 30.29 45.82
C SER A 304 3.30 31.68 46.16
N SER A 305 2.76 32.86 45.76
CA SER A 305 1.44 33.19 45.21
C SER A 305 1.42 34.50 44.37
N SER A 306 0.52 34.52 43.37
CA SER A 306 -0.44 35.62 43.05
C SER A 306 0.10 37.02 42.65
N SER A 307 -0.68 38.01 42.18
CA SER A 307 -2.15 38.27 42.17
C SER A 307 -2.56 38.96 40.83
N SER A 308 -3.84 39.16 40.42
CA SER A 308 -5.05 39.45 41.21
C SER A 308 -6.40 38.91 40.65
N ILE A 309 -7.40 39.77 40.45
CA ILE A 309 -8.86 39.62 40.69
C ILE A 309 -9.58 40.68 39.81
N SER A 310 -10.84 40.59 39.31
CA SER A 310 -11.99 39.65 39.42
C SER A 310 -12.53 39.34 37.99
N THR A 311 -13.81 39.08 37.59
CA THR A 311 -15.22 38.95 38.08
C THR A 311 -16.02 38.37 36.86
N SER A 312 -17.27 37.86 36.85
CA SER A 312 -18.26 37.18 37.74
C SER A 312 -19.55 37.05 36.86
N SER A 313 -20.76 36.55 37.19
CA SER A 313 -21.45 35.72 38.22
C SER A 313 -22.92 35.57 37.75
N GLN A 314 -23.73 34.54 38.03
CA GLN A 314 -23.57 33.34 38.88
C GLN A 314 -23.42 32.07 38.00
N GLY A 315 -24.33 31.11 37.76
CA GLY A 315 -25.72 30.82 38.22
C GLY A 315 -26.56 30.21 37.08
N THR A 316 -27.41 29.18 37.24
CA THR A 316 -27.74 28.31 38.40
C THR A 316 -28.07 26.87 37.92
N THR A 317 -27.99 25.89 38.82
CA THR A 317 -28.30 24.44 38.70
C THR A 317 -29.80 24.12 38.42
N LEU A 318 -30.31 22.87 38.24
CA LEU A 318 -29.93 21.55 38.79
C LEU A 318 -30.41 20.33 37.92
N ILE A 319 -29.94 19.14 38.32
CA ILE A 319 -30.06 17.77 37.74
C ILE A 319 -31.45 17.10 37.89
N THR A 320 -31.81 16.10 37.05
CA THR A 320 -32.42 14.78 37.41
C THR A 320 -32.50 13.81 36.20
N THR A 321 -32.45 12.49 36.43
CA THR A 321 -32.32 11.39 35.43
C THR A 321 -33.13 10.12 35.76
N THR A 322 -33.68 9.42 34.75
CA THR A 322 -34.10 7.97 34.72
C THR A 322 -34.40 7.59 33.23
N THR A 323 -33.95 6.48 32.59
CA THR A 323 -34.18 5.01 32.72
C THR A 323 -35.63 4.53 32.51
N SER A 324 -35.97 3.45 31.76
CA SER A 324 -35.21 2.49 30.91
C SER A 324 -36.12 1.43 30.20
N LYS A 325 -35.63 0.74 29.14
CA LYS A 325 -36.13 -0.53 28.51
C LYS A 325 -37.48 -0.49 27.75
N SER A 326 -37.73 -1.17 26.60
CA SER A 326 -37.55 -2.59 26.11
C SER A 326 -38.69 -3.53 26.59
N ASP A 327 -39.35 -4.41 25.81
CA ASP A 327 -39.29 -4.83 24.38
C ASP A 327 -40.75 -4.93 23.79
N SER A 328 -41.26 -5.71 22.81
CA SER A 328 -40.83 -6.80 21.89
C SER A 328 -41.85 -7.02 20.73
N THR A 329 -41.50 -7.68 19.61
CA THR A 329 -42.41 -8.09 18.48
C THR A 329 -42.93 -9.53 18.59
N PRO A 330 -44.02 -9.95 17.88
CA PRO A 330 -43.81 -10.84 16.70
C PRO A 330 -44.87 -10.81 15.54
N THR A 331 -44.41 -11.13 14.31
CA THR A 331 -45.05 -11.88 13.16
C THR A 331 -46.53 -11.71 12.75
N GLY A 332 -46.83 -11.65 11.43
CA GLY A 332 -48.10 -12.22 10.89
C GLY A 332 -48.86 -11.57 9.70
N ASP A 333 -48.20 -11.33 8.55
CA ASP A 333 -48.71 -11.10 7.17
C ASP A 333 -50.18 -10.69 6.84
N ILE A 334 -50.28 -9.50 6.20
CA ILE A 334 -51.02 -9.14 4.96
C ILE A 334 -52.56 -9.30 4.87
N MET A 335 -53.24 -8.15 4.69
CA MET A 335 -54.40 -7.97 3.78
C MET A 335 -54.52 -6.50 3.29
N CYS A 336 -55.22 -6.23 2.18
CA CYS A 336 -55.04 -5.00 1.38
C CYS A 336 -56.16 -3.94 1.48
N GLY A 337 -56.02 -2.98 2.41
CA GLY A 337 -56.65 -1.62 2.38
C GLY A 337 -58.18 -1.54 2.44
N PRO A 338 -58.79 -0.33 2.28
CA PRO A 338 -58.24 1.03 2.31
C PRO A 338 -58.71 1.84 3.57
N VAL A 339 -58.52 3.17 3.58
CA VAL A 339 -58.95 4.14 4.64
C VAL A 339 -58.21 3.92 5.99
N HIS A 340 -57.60 4.89 6.68
CA HIS A 340 -57.74 6.34 6.72
C HIS A 340 -56.36 7.04 6.54
N GLY A 341 -56.05 7.48 5.33
CA GLY A 341 -54.91 8.39 5.09
C GLY A 341 -55.41 9.80 4.76
N LEU A 342 -54.64 10.82 5.12
CA LEU A 342 -54.98 12.22 4.88
C LEU A 342 -55.25 12.49 3.39
N ALA A 343 -56.30 13.24 3.08
CA ALA A 343 -56.64 13.63 1.71
C ALA A 343 -55.46 14.36 1.04
N LYS A 344 -55.27 14.14 -0.26
CA LYS A 344 -54.16 14.77 -1.00
C LYS A 344 -54.24 16.31 -0.85
N TYR A 345 -53.07 16.92 -0.67
CA TYR A 345 -52.87 18.35 -0.38
C TYR A 345 -53.33 18.84 1.03
N SER A 346 -53.74 17.96 1.94
CA SER A 346 -53.96 18.32 3.35
C SER A 346 -52.64 18.43 4.14
N GLN A 347 -52.59 19.29 5.17
CA GLN A 347 -51.41 19.42 6.03
C GLN A 347 -51.14 18.14 6.82
N CYS A 348 -50.01 17.48 6.53
CA CYS A 348 -49.58 16.20 7.09
C CYS A 348 -48.36 16.32 8.04
N GLY A 349 -47.96 17.54 8.40
CA GLY A 349 -46.83 17.79 9.29
C GLY A 349 -46.54 19.28 9.50
N GLY A 350 -45.52 19.56 10.32
CA GLY A 350 -45.07 20.93 10.64
C GLY A 350 -44.66 21.07 12.10
N LYS A 351 -43.89 22.11 12.43
CA LYS A 351 -43.52 22.40 13.82
C LYS A 351 -44.77 22.80 14.60
N ASN A 352 -45.03 22.10 15.71
CA ASN A 352 -46.25 22.19 16.54
C ASN A 352 -47.55 21.67 15.86
N TYR A 353 -47.46 20.88 14.78
CA TYR A 353 -48.64 20.19 14.22
C TYR A 353 -49.04 18.98 15.09
N VAL A 354 -50.34 18.79 15.32
CA VAL A 354 -50.88 17.76 16.26
C VAL A 354 -51.92 16.83 15.61
N GLY A 355 -52.11 16.93 14.28
CA GLY A 355 -53.06 16.09 13.54
C GLY A 355 -52.44 14.81 12.96
N GLN A 356 -53.20 14.11 12.12
CA GLN A 356 -52.74 12.89 11.45
C GLN A 356 -51.59 13.17 10.46
N THR A 357 -50.53 12.38 10.56
CA THR A 357 -49.30 12.50 9.73
C THR A 357 -49.22 11.50 8.58
N ILE A 358 -50.16 10.55 8.50
CA ILE A 358 -50.17 9.48 7.50
C ILE A 358 -50.94 9.95 6.25
N CYS A 359 -50.24 10.10 5.12
CA CYS A 359 -50.85 10.46 3.84
C CYS A 359 -51.68 9.31 3.23
N ALA A 360 -52.67 9.64 2.41
CA ALA A 360 -53.31 8.65 1.54
C ALA A 360 -52.31 7.94 0.61
N TRP A 361 -52.60 6.68 0.25
CA TRP A 361 -51.73 5.84 -0.56
C TRP A 361 -51.37 6.50 -1.91
N GLY A 362 -50.08 6.44 -2.29
CA GLY A 362 -49.57 7.15 -3.46
C GLY A 362 -49.50 8.68 -3.30
N ALA A 363 -49.32 9.17 -2.07
CA ALA A 363 -48.94 10.55 -1.77
C ALA A 363 -47.85 10.58 -0.69
N THR A 364 -47.06 11.65 -0.66
CA THR A 364 -45.95 11.84 0.29
C THR A 364 -46.05 13.24 0.90
N CYS A 365 -45.77 13.37 2.19
CA CYS A 365 -45.75 14.68 2.83
C CYS A 365 -44.49 15.45 2.39
N GLN A 366 -44.66 16.59 1.73
CA GLN A 366 -43.57 17.47 1.31
C GLN A 366 -43.67 18.81 2.04
N CYS A 367 -42.54 19.30 2.56
CA CYS A 367 -42.47 20.65 3.12
C CYS A 367 -42.32 21.64 1.96
N ASP A 368 -43.32 22.50 1.78
CA ASP A 368 -43.33 23.44 0.66
C ASP A 368 -42.33 24.58 0.89
N LEU A 369 -41.23 24.57 0.12
CA LEU A 369 -40.16 25.58 0.18
C LEU A 369 -40.43 26.74 -0.80
N ALA A 370 -41.70 27.12 -0.95
CA ALA A 370 -42.18 28.15 -1.87
C ALA A 370 -42.50 29.49 -1.16
N GLN A 371 -41.46 30.32 -1.03
CA GLN A 371 -41.46 31.74 -0.62
C GLN A 371 -41.76 32.08 0.86
N PRO A 372 -41.21 33.20 1.39
CA PRO A 372 -41.16 33.45 2.83
C PRO A 372 -42.17 34.50 3.30
N THR A 373 -43.03 34.14 4.25
CA THR A 373 -43.73 35.14 5.08
C THR A 373 -42.76 35.74 6.11
N CYS A 374 -42.89 37.05 6.38
CA CYS A 374 -41.86 37.82 7.08
C CYS A 374 -41.67 37.41 8.54
N GLY A 375 -40.54 36.74 8.84
CA GLY A 375 -40.26 36.14 10.16
C GLY A 375 -38.85 36.45 10.71
N ARG A 376 -38.42 37.72 10.64
CA ARG A 376 -37.05 38.22 10.92
C ARG A 376 -35.97 37.57 10.03
N SER A 377 -35.30 38.38 9.21
CA SER A 377 -34.03 37.99 8.58
C SER A 377 -33.07 37.42 9.64
N PRO A 378 -32.30 36.36 9.32
CA PRO A 378 -31.12 36.03 10.11
C PRO A 378 -30.30 37.30 10.26
N LYS A 379 -29.93 37.67 11.51
CA LYS A 379 -29.06 38.83 11.74
C LYS A 379 -27.81 38.64 10.89
N THR A 380 -27.57 39.50 9.90
CA THR A 380 -26.47 39.34 8.97
C THR A 380 -25.17 39.35 9.75
N THR A 381 -24.54 38.18 9.88
CA THR A 381 -23.23 38.04 10.50
C THR A 381 -22.29 39.04 9.83
N PRO A 382 -21.54 39.86 10.59
CA PRO A 382 -20.61 40.83 10.00
C PRO A 382 -19.67 40.11 9.03
N SER A 383 -19.83 40.40 7.73
CA SER A 383 -19.24 39.59 6.66
C SER A 383 -18.69 40.45 5.53
N ASN A 384 -17.37 40.36 5.36
CA ASN A 384 -16.63 40.91 4.23
C ASN A 384 -16.59 39.91 3.05
N LYS A 385 -15.93 40.27 1.94
CA LYS A 385 -15.81 39.40 0.75
C LYS A 385 -15.18 38.04 1.11
N THR A 386 -14.09 38.04 1.85
CA THR A 386 -13.33 36.85 2.26
C THR A 386 -14.17 35.88 3.10
N THR A 387 -14.93 36.38 4.10
CA THR A 387 -15.81 35.52 4.92
C THR A 387 -16.95 34.89 4.12
N LYS A 388 -17.44 35.54 3.06
CA LYS A 388 -18.46 34.98 2.16
C LYS A 388 -17.86 33.92 1.25
N LEU A 389 -16.68 34.20 0.67
CA LEU A 389 -15.90 33.24 -0.11
C LEU A 389 -15.58 31.98 0.70
N ALA A 390 -15.15 32.15 1.96
CA ALA A 390 -14.90 31.05 2.88
C ALA A 390 -16.15 30.23 3.16
N ALA A 391 -17.31 30.86 3.40
CA ALA A 391 -18.57 30.15 3.61
C ALA A 391 -19.04 29.39 2.35
N GLU A 392 -18.99 30.02 1.18
CA GLU A 392 -19.33 29.39 -0.11
C GLU A 392 -18.40 28.20 -0.43
N PHE A 393 -17.12 28.29 -0.05
CA PHE A 393 -16.17 27.18 -0.24
C PHE A 393 -16.31 26.06 0.81
N VAL A 394 -16.67 26.39 2.05
CA VAL A 394 -16.90 25.37 3.09
C VAL A 394 -18.18 24.56 2.81
N ASP A 395 -19.25 25.17 2.26
CA ASP A 395 -20.40 24.42 1.71
C ASP A 395 -19.95 23.46 0.58
N LEU A 396 -19.06 23.94 -0.29
CA LEU A 396 -18.56 23.18 -1.44
C LEU A 396 -17.76 21.93 -1.06
N ILE A 397 -16.81 22.04 -0.12
CA ILE A 397 -16.03 20.88 0.36
C ILE A 397 -16.77 20.03 1.40
N GLY A 398 -17.88 20.54 1.95
CA GLY A 398 -18.75 19.83 2.88
C GLY A 398 -19.79 18.90 2.23
N ILE A 399 -19.77 18.75 0.90
CA ILE A 399 -20.72 17.90 0.16
C ILE A 399 -20.48 16.42 0.50
N THR A 400 -21.48 15.79 1.13
CA THR A 400 -21.45 14.37 1.54
C THR A 400 -21.84 13.38 0.44
N ASP A 401 -22.33 13.85 -0.70
CA ASP A 401 -22.66 13.04 -1.88
C ASP A 401 -21.36 12.61 -2.58
N GLU A 402 -21.04 11.32 -2.55
CA GLU A 402 -19.78 10.76 -3.04
C GLU A 402 -19.50 11.08 -4.52
N ARG A 403 -20.56 11.34 -5.29
CA ARG A 403 -20.48 11.68 -6.72
C ARG A 403 -19.89 13.07 -6.96
N TYR A 404 -19.76 13.88 -5.91
CA TYR A 404 -19.28 15.26 -5.91
C TYR A 404 -18.22 15.51 -4.81
N SER A 405 -17.72 14.48 -4.11
CA SER A 405 -16.72 14.65 -3.06
C SER A 405 -15.40 15.19 -3.61
N PHE A 406 -14.81 16.17 -2.92
CA PHE A 406 -13.50 16.73 -3.25
C PHE A 406 -12.32 15.82 -2.83
N GLU A 407 -12.55 14.81 -2.00
CA GLU A 407 -11.49 13.91 -1.50
C GLU A 407 -10.84 13.04 -2.60
N ILE A 408 -11.46 12.96 -3.78
CA ILE A 408 -10.88 12.33 -4.97
C ILE A 408 -9.72 13.14 -5.57
N TYR A 409 -9.62 14.44 -5.27
CA TYR A 409 -8.62 15.35 -5.83
C TYR A 409 -7.43 15.63 -4.89
N GLY A 410 -7.46 15.12 -3.66
CA GLY A 410 -6.41 15.31 -2.65
C GLY A 410 -7.03 15.49 -1.24
N PRO A 411 -6.65 14.67 -0.24
CA PRO A 411 -7.30 14.70 1.07
C PRO A 411 -6.94 15.93 1.92
N ARG A 412 -5.80 16.60 1.65
CA ARG A 412 -5.26 17.66 2.53
C ARG A 412 -5.36 19.05 1.89
N PHE A 413 -4.94 19.22 0.64
CA PHE A 413 -4.96 20.47 -0.12
C PHE A 413 -6.25 21.29 0.10
N PHE A 414 -7.39 20.78 -0.40
CA PHE A 414 -8.66 21.51 -0.35
C PHE A 414 -9.21 21.75 1.07
N LYS A 415 -8.86 20.92 2.05
CA LYS A 415 -9.29 21.10 3.45
C LYS A 415 -8.53 22.24 4.15
N THR A 416 -7.35 22.61 3.67
CA THR A 416 -6.54 23.70 4.26
C THR A 416 -6.78 25.07 3.61
N LEU A 417 -7.25 25.14 2.36
CA LEU A 417 -7.50 26.41 1.65
C LEU A 417 -8.34 27.45 2.43
N PRO A 418 -9.41 27.09 3.18
CA PRO A 418 -10.20 28.08 3.94
C PRO A 418 -9.40 28.94 4.92
N GLN A 419 -8.27 28.45 5.42
CA GLN A 419 -7.38 29.16 6.35
C GLN A 419 -6.53 30.25 5.66
N ARG A 420 -6.51 30.26 4.31
CA ARG A 420 -5.63 31.10 3.48
C ARG A 420 -6.39 32.16 2.67
N PHE A 421 -7.71 32.16 2.64
CA PHE A 421 -8.47 33.18 1.88
C PHE A 421 -8.23 34.59 2.43
N GLY A 422 -8.16 35.57 1.53
CA GLY A 422 -7.78 36.94 1.83
C GLY A 422 -6.26 37.18 1.99
N SER A 423 -5.42 36.14 1.99
CA SER A 423 -3.95 36.30 2.06
C SER A 423 -3.33 36.75 0.73
N HIS A 424 -3.92 36.36 -0.41
CA HIS A 424 -3.43 36.76 -1.74
C HIS A 424 -4.59 36.83 -2.77
N PRO A 425 -4.69 37.89 -3.59
CA PRO A 425 -5.84 38.10 -4.48
C PRO A 425 -6.03 37.00 -5.54
N VAL A 426 -4.95 36.38 -6.02
CA VAL A 426 -5.04 35.25 -6.98
C VAL A 426 -5.76 34.03 -6.41
N LEU A 427 -5.60 33.78 -5.09
CA LEU A 427 -6.22 32.64 -4.42
C LEU A 427 -7.71 32.87 -4.23
N ASP A 428 -8.10 34.10 -3.90
CA ASP A 428 -9.52 34.48 -3.80
C ASP A 428 -10.21 34.42 -5.18
N ASP A 429 -9.51 34.80 -6.25
CA ASP A 429 -9.98 34.67 -7.64
C ASP A 429 -10.10 33.21 -8.10
N MET A 430 -9.08 32.38 -7.82
CA MET A 430 -9.12 30.94 -8.13
C MET A 430 -10.24 30.23 -7.38
N THR A 431 -10.40 30.52 -6.09
CA THR A 431 -11.49 29.97 -5.26
C THR A 431 -12.85 30.39 -5.80
N SER A 432 -13.01 31.64 -6.23
CA SER A 432 -14.23 32.14 -6.87
C SER A 432 -14.55 31.41 -8.19
N ALA A 433 -13.53 31.09 -8.99
CA ALA A 433 -13.68 30.29 -10.21
C ALA A 433 -14.03 28.82 -9.90
N VAL A 434 -13.38 28.20 -8.91
CA VAL A 434 -13.65 26.82 -8.46
C VAL A 434 -15.11 26.66 -8.04
N ILE A 435 -15.62 27.57 -7.19
CA ILE A 435 -17.02 27.55 -6.74
C ILE A 435 -17.99 27.65 -7.93
N ALA A 436 -17.81 28.65 -8.80
CA ALA A 436 -18.75 28.91 -9.90
C ALA A 436 -18.74 27.82 -10.99
N SER A 437 -17.57 27.22 -11.26
CA SER A 437 -17.43 26.09 -12.19
C SER A 437 -18.06 24.83 -11.61
N PHE A 438 -17.74 24.47 -10.36
CA PHE A 438 -18.28 23.25 -9.73
C PHE A 438 -19.79 23.31 -9.50
N GLN A 439 -20.35 24.49 -9.22
CA GLN A 439 -21.81 24.69 -9.19
C GLN A 439 -22.49 24.26 -10.50
N SER A 440 -21.83 24.47 -11.65
CA SER A 440 -22.37 24.05 -12.96
C SER A 440 -22.38 22.51 -13.09
N VAL A 441 -21.35 21.84 -12.58
CA VAL A 441 -21.26 20.36 -12.48
C VAL A 441 -22.34 19.80 -11.54
N ARG A 442 -22.50 20.36 -10.33
CA ARG A 442 -23.51 19.98 -9.33
C ARG A 442 -24.94 20.12 -9.87
N LEU A 443 -25.19 21.13 -10.70
CA LEU A 443 -26.48 21.36 -11.36
C LEU A 443 -26.65 20.57 -12.67
N ARG A 444 -25.61 19.86 -13.14
CA ARG A 444 -25.55 19.18 -14.45
C ARG A 444 -25.95 20.09 -15.63
N LYS A 445 -25.42 21.32 -15.63
CA LYS A 445 -25.67 22.37 -16.64
C LYS A 445 -24.35 22.85 -17.26
N GLN A 446 -24.45 23.44 -18.46
CA GLN A 446 -23.33 24.17 -19.06
C GLN A 446 -22.88 25.33 -18.16
N SER A 447 -21.58 25.64 -18.20
CA SER A 447 -20.95 26.71 -17.43
C SER A 447 -21.63 28.05 -17.65
N SER A 448 -22.12 28.67 -16.56
CA SER A 448 -22.78 29.97 -16.65
C SER A 448 -21.84 31.07 -17.15
N PRO A 449 -22.34 32.17 -17.77
CA PRO A 449 -21.52 33.32 -18.13
C PRO A 449 -20.74 33.92 -16.95
N ARG A 450 -21.29 33.81 -15.71
CA ARG A 450 -20.58 34.19 -14.47
C ARG A 450 -19.39 33.27 -14.19
N ALA A 451 -19.55 31.95 -14.34
CA ALA A 451 -18.46 31.00 -14.15
C ALA A 451 -17.33 31.21 -15.17
N LEU A 452 -17.69 31.38 -16.46
CA LEU A 452 -16.73 31.67 -17.52
C LEU A 452 -15.99 33.01 -17.29
N SER A 453 -16.70 34.05 -16.82
CA SER A 453 -16.09 35.35 -16.48
C SER A 453 -15.13 35.26 -15.29
N LEU A 454 -15.49 34.52 -14.23
CA LEU A 454 -14.63 34.30 -13.07
C LEU A 454 -13.40 33.44 -13.42
N PHE A 455 -13.57 32.39 -14.22
CA PHE A 455 -12.47 31.58 -14.74
C PHE A 455 -11.51 32.41 -15.61
N GLY A 456 -12.05 33.21 -16.53
CA GLY A 456 -11.26 34.14 -17.34
C GLY A 456 -10.55 35.22 -16.53
N LYS A 457 -11.09 35.62 -15.37
CA LYS A 457 -10.38 36.49 -14.41
C LYS A 457 -9.23 35.73 -13.74
N ALA A 458 -9.51 34.56 -13.18
CA ALA A 458 -8.53 33.75 -12.46
C ALA A 458 -7.33 33.36 -13.35
N LEU A 459 -7.55 33.06 -14.63
CA LEU A 459 -6.48 32.84 -15.61
C LEU A 459 -5.52 34.03 -15.76
N ARG A 460 -6.02 35.28 -15.77
CA ARG A 460 -5.18 36.48 -15.84
C ARG A 460 -4.40 36.69 -14.53
N SER A 461 -5.09 36.62 -13.39
CA SER A 461 -4.48 36.73 -12.07
C SER A 461 -3.40 35.66 -11.84
N LEU A 462 -3.58 34.45 -12.41
CA LEU A 462 -2.57 33.39 -12.41
C LEU A 462 -1.40 33.70 -13.34
N GLN A 463 -1.64 34.20 -14.55
CA GLN A 463 -0.58 34.56 -15.48
C GLN A 463 0.33 35.64 -14.87
N GLU A 464 -0.22 36.62 -14.15
CA GLU A 464 0.54 37.60 -13.36
C GLU A 464 1.35 36.90 -12.24
N CYS A 465 0.71 36.02 -11.46
CA CYS A 465 1.34 35.29 -10.36
C CYS A 465 2.46 34.30 -10.77
N LEU A 466 2.36 33.69 -11.96
CA LEU A 466 3.40 32.79 -12.48
C LEU A 466 4.67 33.56 -12.87
N ASN A 467 4.50 34.76 -13.44
CA ASN A 467 5.60 35.62 -13.88
C ASN A 467 6.30 36.37 -12.74
N ASP A 468 5.71 36.45 -11.54
CA ASP A 468 6.37 37.03 -10.36
C ASP A 468 7.39 36.03 -9.75
N PRO A 469 8.70 36.33 -9.74
CA PRO A 469 9.72 35.45 -9.17
C PRO A 469 9.71 35.42 -7.63
N LYS A 470 8.91 36.26 -6.96
CA LYS A 470 8.80 36.28 -5.49
C LYS A 470 7.79 35.27 -4.93
N GLN A 471 6.92 34.72 -5.78
CA GLN A 471 5.86 33.81 -5.35
C GLN A 471 6.42 32.38 -5.18
N PRO A 472 6.15 31.69 -4.06
CA PRO A 472 6.63 30.33 -3.84
C PRO A 472 6.18 29.37 -4.95
N VAL A 473 7.07 28.46 -5.35
CA VAL A 473 6.82 27.48 -6.42
C VAL A 473 5.65 26.57 -6.07
N THR A 474 5.54 26.18 -4.80
CA THR A 474 4.40 25.44 -4.25
C THR A 474 3.07 26.17 -4.43
N PHE A 475 3.04 27.48 -4.16
CA PHE A 475 1.84 28.30 -4.35
C PHE A 475 1.47 28.42 -5.83
N LYS A 476 2.46 28.56 -6.73
CA LYS A 476 2.23 28.50 -8.19
C LYS A 476 1.62 27.15 -8.60
N LEU A 477 2.19 26.04 -8.14
CA LEU A 477 1.73 24.67 -8.41
C LEU A 477 0.27 24.45 -7.97
N GLU A 478 -0.08 24.83 -6.74
CA GLU A 478 -1.45 24.76 -6.21
C GLU A 478 -2.46 25.51 -7.09
N LEU A 479 -2.14 26.74 -7.52
CA LEU A 479 -3.03 27.57 -8.33
C LEU A 479 -3.20 27.01 -9.76
N VAL A 480 -2.16 26.43 -10.34
CA VAL A 480 -2.26 25.74 -11.64
C VAL A 480 -3.12 24.47 -11.53
N ILE A 481 -3.06 23.74 -10.41
CA ILE A 481 -3.95 22.60 -10.16
C ILE A 481 -5.41 23.06 -10.01
N MET A 482 -5.66 24.17 -9.30
CA MET A 482 -7.01 24.77 -9.22
C MET A 482 -7.55 25.19 -10.61
N VAL A 483 -6.71 25.80 -11.47
CA VAL A 483 -7.15 26.20 -12.81
C VAL A 483 -7.38 25.00 -13.74
N MET A 484 -6.55 23.95 -13.62
CA MET A 484 -6.75 22.68 -14.35
C MET A 484 -8.08 22.03 -13.97
N LEU A 485 -8.47 22.03 -12.69
CA LEU A 485 -9.73 21.49 -12.23
C LEU A 485 -10.93 22.35 -12.68
N CYS A 486 -10.83 23.67 -12.63
CA CYS A 486 -11.81 24.56 -13.27
C CYS A 486 -11.97 24.25 -14.77
N GLN A 487 -10.85 24.08 -15.49
CA GLN A 487 -10.85 23.77 -16.92
C GLN A 487 -11.51 22.40 -17.18
N LEU A 488 -11.17 21.36 -16.42
CA LEU A 488 -11.79 20.03 -16.46
C LEU A 488 -13.32 20.08 -16.35
N TRP A 489 -13.84 20.94 -15.47
CA TRP A 489 -15.29 21.10 -15.26
C TRP A 489 -15.98 22.00 -16.30
N ILE A 490 -15.25 22.88 -16.99
CA ILE A 490 -15.80 23.78 -18.04
C ILE A 490 -15.73 23.12 -19.43
N ASP A 491 -14.54 22.64 -19.81
CA ASP A 491 -14.24 21.89 -21.03
C ASP A 491 -13.05 20.97 -20.77
N ASN A 492 -13.31 19.67 -20.64
CA ASN A 492 -12.27 18.66 -20.39
C ASN A 492 -11.15 18.69 -21.46
N LYS A 493 -11.49 18.96 -22.73
CA LYS A 493 -10.55 18.84 -23.87
C LYS A 493 -9.29 19.68 -23.71
N SER A 494 -9.42 20.84 -23.07
CA SER A 494 -8.32 21.79 -22.90
C SER A 494 -7.49 21.55 -21.62
N SER A 495 -7.95 20.71 -20.68
CA SER A 495 -7.34 20.52 -19.36
C SER A 495 -5.90 20.03 -19.41
N ASN A 496 -5.56 19.17 -20.38
CA ASN A 496 -4.23 18.59 -20.54
C ASN A 496 -3.11 19.62 -20.76
N LYS A 497 -3.44 20.81 -21.30
CA LYS A 497 -2.45 21.88 -21.55
C LYS A 497 -1.82 22.45 -20.27
N HIS A 498 -2.47 22.29 -19.11
CA HIS A 498 -1.91 22.71 -17.83
C HIS A 498 -0.88 21.73 -17.28
N ARG A 499 -0.84 20.48 -17.78
CA ARG A 499 -0.08 19.39 -17.13
C ARG A 499 1.43 19.49 -17.33
N GLY A 500 1.89 20.01 -18.46
CA GLY A 500 3.31 20.34 -18.65
C GLY A 500 3.79 21.44 -17.69
N ILE A 501 2.95 22.44 -17.41
CA ILE A 501 3.23 23.49 -16.40
C ILE A 501 3.28 22.87 -15.00
N ILE A 502 2.36 21.95 -14.68
CA ILE A 502 2.38 21.19 -13.42
C ILE A 502 3.67 20.36 -13.29
N ALA A 503 4.10 19.66 -14.34
CA ALA A 503 5.34 18.87 -14.31
C ALA A 503 6.57 19.74 -14.02
N HIS A 504 6.72 20.89 -14.68
CA HIS A 504 7.85 21.79 -14.48
C HIS A 504 7.85 22.48 -13.10
N LEU A 505 6.68 22.92 -12.61
CA LEU A 505 6.56 23.46 -11.25
C LEU A 505 6.75 22.39 -10.17
N LEU A 506 6.44 21.12 -10.47
CA LEU A 506 6.68 19.99 -9.58
C LEU A 506 8.18 19.68 -9.50
N GLU A 507 8.87 19.60 -10.64
CA GLU A 507 10.34 19.50 -10.73
C GLU A 507 11.05 20.59 -9.91
N GLU A 508 10.67 21.85 -10.10
CA GLU A 508 11.25 22.98 -9.37
C GLU A 508 10.98 22.87 -7.85
N ALA A 509 9.75 22.51 -7.45
CA ALA A 509 9.37 22.39 -6.05
C ALA A 509 10.03 21.18 -5.34
N VAL A 510 10.28 20.07 -6.04
CA VAL A 510 11.07 18.94 -5.54
C VAL A 510 12.54 19.35 -5.39
N THR A 511 13.11 19.98 -6.42
CA THR A 511 14.51 20.43 -6.43
C THR A 511 14.80 21.42 -5.29
N GLN A 512 13.85 22.31 -5.00
CA GLN A 512 13.90 23.24 -3.86
C GLN A 512 13.48 22.62 -2.51
N ARG A 513 13.20 21.31 -2.47
CA ARG A 513 12.76 20.51 -1.30
C ARG A 513 11.50 21.03 -0.59
N GLN A 514 10.58 21.66 -1.30
CA GLN A 514 9.43 22.35 -0.70
C GLN A 514 8.18 21.47 -0.46
N ILE A 515 8.17 20.22 -0.95
CA ILE A 515 6.95 19.38 -0.98
C ILE A 515 7.11 17.92 -0.56
N ILE A 516 8.31 17.49 -0.16
CA ILE A 516 8.67 16.07 0.00
C ILE A 516 7.74 15.36 1.02
N ASP A 517 7.35 16.04 2.10
CA ASP A 517 6.49 15.50 3.16
C ASP A 517 4.96 15.68 2.93
N SER A 518 4.52 15.88 1.68
CA SER A 518 3.11 16.18 1.38
C SER A 518 2.26 14.94 1.06
N ASN A 519 1.16 14.74 1.81
CA ASN A 519 0.15 13.70 1.52
C ASN A 519 -0.50 13.83 0.12
N ASP A 520 -0.40 14.99 -0.53
CA ASP A 520 -0.94 15.21 -1.88
C ASP A 520 0.14 15.00 -2.99
N LEU A 521 1.41 14.80 -2.62
CA LEU A 521 2.57 14.68 -3.54
C LEU A 521 2.37 13.60 -4.61
N ARG A 522 1.96 12.39 -4.20
CA ARG A 522 1.65 11.29 -5.12
C ARG A 522 0.57 11.67 -6.15
N GLY A 523 -0.42 12.48 -5.75
CA GLY A 523 -1.45 13.01 -6.64
C GLY A 523 -0.88 13.96 -7.70
N PHE A 524 0.14 14.75 -7.33
CA PHE A 524 0.83 15.66 -8.24
C PHE A 524 1.77 14.91 -9.19
N CYS A 525 2.53 13.92 -8.69
CA CYS A 525 3.39 13.05 -9.49
C CYS A 525 2.62 12.35 -10.62
N LEU A 526 1.41 11.84 -10.34
CA LEU A 526 0.53 11.27 -11.37
C LEU A 526 0.10 12.28 -12.46
N GLN A 527 0.05 13.59 -12.16
CA GLN A 527 -0.19 14.59 -13.20
C GLN A 527 1.05 14.76 -14.11
N GLY A 528 2.25 14.65 -13.52
CA GLY A 528 3.53 14.68 -14.23
C GLY A 528 3.72 13.49 -15.17
N VAL A 529 3.48 12.26 -14.69
CA VAL A 529 3.52 11.07 -15.56
C VAL A 529 2.51 11.20 -16.69
N TYR A 530 1.27 11.60 -16.39
CA TYR A 530 0.26 11.77 -17.43
C TYR A 530 0.68 12.83 -18.46
N ALA A 531 1.37 13.91 -18.04
CA ALA A 531 1.95 14.88 -18.98
C ALA A 531 2.98 14.20 -19.90
N ALA A 532 3.91 13.43 -19.35
CA ALA A 532 4.91 12.69 -20.12
C ALA A 532 4.32 11.58 -21.03
N LEU A 533 3.15 11.02 -20.69
CA LEU A 533 2.40 10.11 -21.56
C LEU A 533 1.64 10.83 -22.69
N SER A 534 1.31 12.12 -22.51
CA SER A 534 0.46 12.89 -23.44
C SER A 534 1.24 13.87 -24.34
N ASP A 535 2.44 14.26 -23.93
CA ASP A 535 3.31 15.21 -24.61
C ASP A 535 4.75 14.66 -24.63
N PRO A 536 5.32 14.34 -25.81
CA PRO A 536 6.67 13.79 -25.91
C PRO A 536 7.76 14.78 -25.45
N ASN A 537 7.45 16.07 -25.34
CA ASN A 537 8.40 17.10 -24.91
C ASN A 537 8.55 17.19 -23.37
N VAL A 538 7.71 16.48 -22.60
CA VAL A 538 7.73 16.50 -21.12
C VAL A 538 8.41 15.23 -20.61
N GLU A 539 9.63 15.31 -20.13
CA GLU A 539 10.38 14.16 -19.60
C GLU A 539 10.29 14.06 -18.07
N LEU A 540 10.41 12.85 -17.51
CA LEU A 540 10.50 12.63 -16.06
C LEU A 540 11.98 12.57 -15.64
N GLY A 541 12.50 13.71 -15.19
CA GLY A 541 13.88 13.87 -14.73
C GLY A 541 14.17 13.16 -13.40
N SER A 542 15.41 13.28 -12.91
CA SER A 542 15.86 12.65 -11.65
C SER A 542 14.94 12.96 -10.46
N TRP A 543 14.43 14.20 -10.40
CA TRP A 543 13.47 14.67 -9.40
C TRP A 543 12.25 13.77 -9.22
N TYR A 544 11.77 13.13 -10.30
CA TYR A 544 10.60 12.26 -10.24
C TYR A 544 10.93 10.98 -9.49
N TRP A 545 12.10 10.40 -9.79
CA TRP A 545 12.61 9.17 -9.19
C TRP A 545 13.04 9.39 -7.74
N ASP A 546 13.65 10.54 -7.44
CA ASP A 546 13.95 10.97 -6.08
C ASP A 546 12.67 10.94 -5.20
N VAL A 547 11.53 11.39 -5.73
CA VAL A 547 10.23 11.34 -5.04
C VAL A 547 9.58 9.95 -5.07
N ALA A 548 9.57 9.27 -6.21
CA ALA A 548 8.92 7.98 -6.37
C ALA A 548 9.56 6.88 -5.50
N LEU A 549 10.88 6.97 -5.27
CA LEU A 549 11.61 6.11 -4.34
C LEU A 549 11.41 6.49 -2.86
N GLN A 550 10.90 7.70 -2.59
CA GLN A 550 10.53 8.15 -1.25
C GLN A 550 9.05 7.93 -0.91
N ASP A 551 8.16 7.67 -1.89
CA ASP A 551 6.69 7.56 -1.75
C ASP A 551 6.28 6.53 -0.68
N PRO A 552 5.98 6.97 0.56
CA PRO A 552 5.56 6.08 1.62
C PRO A 552 4.04 6.03 1.52
N THR A 553 3.46 4.93 1.02
CA THR A 553 2.00 4.87 0.75
C THR A 553 1.11 4.84 2.01
N GLN A 554 1.69 5.21 3.16
CA GLN A 554 1.09 5.54 4.47
C GLN A 554 0.11 6.74 4.44
N ALA A 555 -0.80 6.81 3.45
CA ALA A 555 -1.69 7.97 3.26
C ALA A 555 -3.16 7.66 2.92
N ARG A 556 -3.57 6.40 2.74
CA ARG A 556 -4.98 5.99 2.59
C ARG A 556 -5.28 4.64 3.25
N PRO A 557 -6.55 4.33 3.57
CA PRO A 557 -6.95 3.04 4.14
C PRO A 557 -6.98 1.94 3.07
N HIS A 558 -5.82 1.60 2.53
CA HIS A 558 -5.54 0.36 1.79
C HIS A 558 -4.28 -0.23 2.42
N HIS A 559 -4.39 -1.40 3.04
CA HIS A 559 -3.23 -2.07 3.61
C HIS A 559 -2.25 -2.51 2.50
N TYR A 560 -0.96 -2.56 2.83
CA TYR A 560 0.16 -3.04 2.02
C TYR A 560 0.12 -4.59 1.81
N GLU A 561 -1.04 -5.14 1.45
CA GLU A 561 -1.33 -6.59 1.49
C GLU A 561 -1.69 -7.19 0.12
N GLN A 562 -1.41 -6.48 -0.99
CA GLN A 562 -2.03 -6.82 -2.28
C GLN A 562 -1.09 -6.92 -3.50
N GLY A 563 0.20 -6.57 -3.38
CA GLY A 563 1.22 -6.85 -4.40
C GLY A 563 0.91 -6.36 -5.82
N LEU A 564 0.44 -5.11 -5.95
CA LEU A 564 0.00 -4.54 -7.23
C LEU A 564 1.01 -3.49 -7.75
N TYR A 565 2.09 -3.98 -8.38
CA TYR A 565 3.20 -3.20 -8.93
C TYR A 565 2.73 -2.09 -9.89
N CYS A 566 1.69 -2.35 -10.70
CA CYS A 566 1.22 -1.40 -11.71
C CYS A 566 0.54 -0.13 -11.14
N PHE A 567 0.51 0.02 -9.81
CA PHE A 567 0.12 1.25 -9.11
C PHE A 567 1.27 2.01 -8.44
N GLU A 568 2.49 1.50 -8.44
CA GLU A 568 3.63 2.21 -7.85
C GLU A 568 3.99 3.46 -8.66
N LEU A 569 4.47 4.53 -8.02
CA LEU A 569 4.92 5.71 -8.76
C LEU A 569 6.11 5.39 -9.66
N CYS A 570 6.98 4.46 -9.26
CA CYS A 570 8.07 3.96 -10.11
C CYS A 570 7.53 3.30 -11.38
N ALA A 571 6.72 2.24 -11.25
CA ALA A 571 6.11 1.52 -12.37
C ALA A 571 5.30 2.44 -13.31
N ILE A 572 4.47 3.31 -12.74
CA ILE A 572 3.66 4.26 -13.53
C ILE A 572 4.58 5.28 -14.24
N GLY A 573 5.64 5.75 -13.59
CA GLY A 573 6.62 6.68 -14.16
C GLY A 573 7.51 6.09 -15.25
N ASP A 574 7.78 4.78 -15.19
CA ASP A 574 8.56 4.05 -16.21
C ASP A 574 7.81 3.97 -17.54
N LEU A 575 6.48 3.93 -17.49
CA LEU A 575 5.63 3.74 -18.67
C LEU A 575 5.88 4.77 -19.80
N PRO A 576 5.90 6.10 -19.57
CA PRO A 576 6.26 7.07 -20.62
C PRO A 576 7.70 6.93 -21.13
N VAL A 577 8.64 6.41 -20.33
CA VAL A 577 10.02 6.15 -20.79
C VAL A 577 10.04 4.96 -21.74
N PHE A 578 9.39 3.85 -21.36
CA PHE A 578 9.34 2.63 -22.16
C PHE A 578 8.56 2.80 -23.47
N LEU A 579 7.46 3.56 -23.45
CA LEU A 579 6.64 3.80 -24.64
C LEU A 579 7.29 4.72 -25.68
N ARG A 580 8.32 5.51 -25.31
CA ARG A 580 9.09 6.37 -26.24
C ARG A 580 10.11 5.60 -27.08
N ASP A 581 10.73 4.58 -26.48
CA ASP A 581 11.74 3.73 -27.12
C ASP A 581 11.38 2.23 -26.92
N PRO A 582 10.27 1.77 -27.52
CA PRO A 582 9.71 0.45 -27.24
C PRO A 582 10.53 -0.70 -27.84
N GLU A 583 11.47 -0.42 -28.74
CA GLU A 583 12.44 -1.41 -29.23
C GLU A 583 13.52 -1.68 -28.16
N ARG A 584 14.10 -0.63 -27.59
CA ARG A 584 15.07 -0.73 -26.50
C ARG A 584 14.47 -1.30 -25.21
N TYR A 585 13.24 -0.90 -24.88
CA TYR A 585 12.54 -1.32 -23.66
C TYR A 585 11.57 -2.50 -23.88
N LEU A 586 11.75 -3.25 -24.97
CA LEU A 586 10.85 -4.35 -25.35
C LEU A 586 10.77 -5.48 -24.30
N TYR A 587 11.82 -5.70 -23.51
CA TYR A 587 11.82 -6.66 -22.41
C TYR A 587 11.01 -6.15 -21.21
N GLN A 588 11.20 -4.89 -20.84
CA GLN A 588 10.48 -4.24 -19.76
C GLN A 588 8.97 -4.18 -20.07
N LEU A 589 8.59 -3.79 -21.28
CA LEU A 589 7.19 -3.80 -21.74
C LEU A 589 6.57 -5.20 -21.76
N LYS A 590 7.33 -6.27 -22.04
CA LYS A 590 6.87 -7.67 -21.90
C LYS A 590 6.56 -8.02 -20.45
N CYS A 591 7.49 -7.74 -19.52
CA CYS A 591 7.30 -8.01 -18.11
C CYS A 591 6.10 -7.22 -17.57
N TYR A 592 6.02 -5.93 -17.88
CA TYR A 592 4.91 -5.06 -17.48
C TYR A 592 3.55 -5.57 -18.03
N TRP A 593 3.49 -5.99 -19.30
CA TRP A 593 2.28 -6.58 -19.89
C TRP A 593 1.84 -7.89 -19.18
N ASN A 594 2.80 -8.72 -18.77
CA ASN A 594 2.50 -9.94 -18.01
C ASN A 594 1.96 -9.60 -16.62
N THR A 595 2.57 -8.63 -15.92
CA THR A 595 2.08 -8.13 -14.63
C THR A 595 0.66 -7.57 -14.75
N LEU A 596 0.38 -6.71 -15.74
CA LEU A 596 -0.97 -6.23 -16.05
C LEU A 596 -1.98 -7.36 -16.34
N SER A 597 -1.52 -8.44 -16.98
CA SER A 597 -2.37 -9.61 -17.27
C SER A 597 -2.80 -10.35 -15.99
N THR A 598 -2.01 -10.26 -14.91
CA THR A 598 -2.32 -10.84 -13.59
C THR A 598 -3.11 -9.86 -12.71
N GLU A 599 -2.69 -8.60 -12.63
CA GLU A 599 -3.32 -7.60 -11.75
C GLU A 599 -4.71 -7.15 -12.21
N ARG A 600 -4.96 -7.08 -13.53
CA ARG A 600 -6.24 -6.62 -14.07
C ARG A 600 -7.41 -7.51 -13.63
N PRO A 601 -7.35 -8.86 -13.72
CA PRO A 601 -8.32 -9.75 -13.08
C PRO A 601 -8.50 -9.54 -11.58
N MET A 602 -7.42 -9.35 -10.81
CA MET A 602 -7.49 -9.13 -9.36
C MET A 602 -8.25 -7.84 -9.01
N MET A 603 -7.99 -6.75 -9.72
CA MET A 603 -8.69 -5.48 -9.53
C MET A 603 -10.12 -5.51 -10.03
N ARG A 604 -10.37 -6.18 -11.16
CA ARG A 604 -11.71 -6.44 -11.68
C ARG A 604 -12.56 -7.18 -10.64
N HIS A 605 -12.04 -8.25 -10.05
CA HIS A 605 -12.75 -9.03 -9.02
C HIS A 605 -13.07 -8.20 -7.76
N LYS A 606 -12.10 -7.42 -7.24
CA LYS A 606 -12.32 -6.50 -6.10
C LYS A 606 -13.42 -5.47 -6.40
N TYR A 607 -13.46 -4.96 -7.62
CA TYR A 607 -14.51 -4.04 -8.08
C TYR A 607 -15.87 -4.74 -8.20
N GLU A 608 -15.95 -5.89 -8.87
CA GLU A 608 -17.17 -6.70 -9.02
C GLU A 608 -17.78 -7.10 -7.65
N MET A 609 -16.95 -7.38 -6.64
CA MET A 609 -17.42 -7.60 -5.26
C MET A 609 -17.94 -6.33 -4.55
N ALA A 610 -17.36 -5.16 -4.84
CA ALA A 610 -17.69 -3.91 -4.15
C ALA A 610 -18.93 -3.20 -4.72
N ILE A 611 -19.24 -3.36 -6.02
CA ILE A 611 -20.40 -2.72 -6.66
C ILE A 611 -21.73 -3.06 -5.94
N PRO A 612 -22.08 -4.34 -5.66
CA PRO A 612 -23.34 -4.65 -4.99
C PRO A 612 -23.43 -4.04 -3.58
N MET A 613 -22.30 -4.00 -2.85
CA MET A 613 -22.21 -3.40 -1.53
C MET A 613 -22.38 -1.87 -1.57
N ALA A 614 -21.95 -1.21 -2.64
CA ALA A 614 -22.10 0.23 -2.85
C ALA A 614 -23.47 0.65 -3.39
N LEU A 615 -24.14 -0.23 -4.15
CA LEU A 615 -25.47 0.02 -4.71
C LEU A 615 -26.63 -0.40 -3.79
N ALA A 616 -26.35 -1.10 -2.68
CA ALA A 616 -27.37 -1.50 -1.71
C ALA A 616 -28.13 -0.28 -1.11
N PRO A 617 -29.44 -0.41 -0.79
CA PRO A 617 -30.23 0.70 -0.23
C PRO A 617 -29.69 1.28 1.09
N ASN A 618 -28.93 0.49 1.85
CA ASN A 618 -28.27 0.84 3.10
C ASN A 618 -26.74 0.96 2.97
N ALA A 619 -26.20 1.04 1.74
CA ALA A 619 -24.77 1.10 1.47
C ALA A 619 -24.10 2.31 2.15
N THR A 620 -23.07 2.05 2.96
CA THR A 620 -22.34 3.10 3.68
C THR A 620 -21.52 3.98 2.74
N PHE A 621 -21.21 5.20 3.19
CA PHE A 621 -20.27 6.10 2.50
C PHE A 621 -18.93 5.41 2.21
N LEU A 622 -18.39 4.64 3.16
CA LEU A 622 -17.13 3.92 2.99
C LEU A 622 -17.24 2.80 1.94
N SER A 623 -18.36 2.08 1.88
CA SER A 623 -18.63 1.05 0.86
C SER A 623 -18.67 1.67 -0.55
N ARG A 624 -19.31 2.84 -0.67
CA ARG A 624 -19.41 3.61 -1.93
C ARG A 624 -18.05 4.15 -2.35
N LEU A 625 -17.29 4.72 -1.42
CA LEU A 625 -15.92 5.20 -1.65
C LEU A 625 -15.00 4.04 -2.08
N LYS A 626 -15.10 2.85 -1.47
CA LYS A 626 -14.30 1.68 -1.86
C LYS A 626 -14.64 1.13 -3.24
N ALA A 627 -15.91 1.12 -3.64
CA ALA A 627 -16.29 0.78 -5.00
C ALA A 627 -15.72 1.78 -6.03
N ILE A 628 -15.70 3.09 -5.69
CA ILE A 628 -15.04 4.12 -6.49
C ILE A 628 -13.52 3.89 -6.56
N GLU A 629 -12.86 3.57 -5.44
CA GLU A 629 -11.41 3.32 -5.41
C GLU A 629 -11.01 2.04 -6.16
N TYR A 630 -11.81 0.96 -6.13
CA TYR A 630 -11.54 -0.23 -6.94
C TYR A 630 -11.86 -0.05 -8.43
N ALA A 631 -12.93 0.69 -8.77
CA ALA A 631 -13.14 1.17 -10.14
C ALA A 631 -11.94 1.99 -10.63
N SER A 632 -11.36 2.78 -9.72
CA SER A 632 -10.19 3.62 -9.99
C SER A 632 -8.96 2.81 -10.34
N GLY A 633 -8.66 1.78 -9.54
CA GLY A 633 -7.58 0.86 -9.86
C GLY A 633 -7.83 0.11 -11.18
N HIS A 634 -9.02 -0.47 -11.38
CA HIS A 634 -9.29 -1.29 -12.56
C HIS A 634 -9.18 -0.50 -13.89
N ALA A 635 -9.68 0.73 -13.96
CA ALA A 635 -9.55 1.52 -15.21
C ALA A 635 -8.09 1.91 -15.48
N ILE A 636 -7.30 2.23 -14.45
CA ILE A 636 -5.86 2.53 -14.61
C ILE A 636 -5.14 1.35 -15.28
N LEU A 637 -5.38 0.10 -14.83
CA LEU A 637 -4.78 -1.08 -15.46
C LEU A 637 -5.27 -1.32 -16.89
N LEU A 638 -6.55 -1.06 -17.17
CA LEU A 638 -7.10 -1.12 -18.53
C LEU A 638 -6.40 -0.13 -19.46
N ILE A 639 -6.15 1.11 -19.01
CA ILE A 639 -5.44 2.13 -19.79
C ILE A 639 -3.98 1.75 -20.02
N GLN A 640 -3.28 1.28 -18.98
CA GLN A 640 -1.88 0.83 -19.12
C GLN A 640 -1.76 -0.34 -20.10
N ALA A 641 -2.68 -1.33 -20.04
CA ALA A 641 -2.73 -2.42 -21.00
C ALA A 641 -3.04 -1.91 -22.41
N ALA A 642 -3.99 -1.00 -22.54
CA ALA A 642 -4.39 -0.41 -23.82
C ALA A 642 -3.30 0.47 -24.47
N LEU A 643 -2.35 1.01 -23.69
CA LEU A 643 -1.15 1.69 -24.19
C LEU A 643 -0.03 0.70 -24.59
N ILE A 644 0.29 -0.27 -23.72
CA ILE A 644 1.40 -1.21 -23.95
C ILE A 644 1.08 -2.21 -25.07
N GLY A 645 -0.14 -2.74 -25.08
CA GLY A 645 -0.58 -3.82 -25.97
C GLY A 645 -0.39 -3.50 -27.47
N PRO A 646 -0.89 -2.37 -27.99
CA PRO A 646 -0.65 -1.94 -29.36
C PRO A 646 0.83 -1.67 -29.63
N THR A 647 1.55 -1.16 -28.63
CA THR A 647 2.97 -0.79 -28.73
C THR A 647 3.88 -2.00 -28.91
N ILE A 648 3.64 -3.11 -28.20
CA ILE A 648 4.45 -4.34 -28.35
C ILE A 648 3.92 -5.32 -29.41
N LYS A 649 2.75 -5.07 -30.00
CA LYS A 649 2.16 -5.90 -31.07
C LYS A 649 3.07 -6.03 -32.32
N PRO A 650 3.71 -4.98 -32.86
CA PRO A 650 4.51 -5.08 -34.09
C PRO A 650 5.73 -5.99 -33.96
N PHE A 651 6.28 -6.09 -32.74
CA PHE A 651 7.46 -6.90 -32.42
C PHE A 651 7.17 -8.41 -32.29
N GLY A 652 5.99 -8.89 -32.73
CA GLY A 652 5.60 -10.30 -32.72
C GLY A 652 5.35 -10.91 -31.33
N VAL A 653 5.38 -10.08 -30.28
CA VAL A 653 5.41 -10.51 -28.86
C VAL A 653 4.10 -11.14 -28.39
N LEU A 654 2.97 -10.67 -28.91
CA LEU A 654 1.64 -11.02 -28.44
C LEU A 654 0.82 -11.66 -29.57
N PRO A 655 1.02 -12.96 -29.89
CA PRO A 655 0.31 -13.62 -30.99
C PRO A 655 -1.21 -13.61 -30.82
N ALA A 656 -1.70 -13.63 -29.57
CA ALA A 656 -3.13 -13.53 -29.23
C ALA A 656 -3.60 -12.09 -28.92
N TYR A 657 -2.86 -11.04 -29.29
CA TYR A 657 -3.21 -9.66 -28.88
C TYR A 657 -4.60 -9.22 -29.36
N THR A 658 -4.98 -9.54 -30.60
CA THR A 658 -6.26 -9.06 -31.18
C THR A 658 -7.45 -9.51 -30.33
N GLU A 659 -7.47 -10.77 -29.88
CA GLU A 659 -8.49 -11.29 -28.96
C GLU A 659 -8.45 -10.59 -27.60
N LYS A 660 -7.26 -10.48 -26.98
CA LYS A 660 -7.08 -9.77 -25.71
C LYS A 660 -7.48 -8.29 -25.78
N SER A 661 -7.33 -7.66 -26.94
CA SER A 661 -7.71 -6.25 -27.15
C SER A 661 -9.22 -6.05 -27.15
N HIS A 662 -10.00 -6.99 -27.73
CA HIS A 662 -11.46 -6.95 -27.63
C HIS A 662 -11.90 -7.11 -26.17
N GLN A 663 -11.31 -8.06 -25.42
CA GLN A 663 -11.59 -8.26 -24.00
C GLN A 663 -11.30 -7.01 -23.14
N ILE A 664 -10.23 -6.26 -23.46
CA ILE A 664 -9.92 -4.97 -22.80
C ILE A 664 -11.00 -3.92 -23.12
N CYS A 665 -11.46 -3.83 -24.36
CA CYS A 665 -12.55 -2.93 -24.75
C CYS A 665 -13.89 -3.28 -24.08
N ASP A 666 -14.24 -4.57 -23.99
CA ASP A 666 -15.48 -5.03 -23.36
C ASP A 666 -15.47 -4.79 -21.84
N GLU A 667 -14.33 -5.02 -21.16
CA GLU A 667 -14.14 -4.64 -19.76
C GLU A 667 -14.23 -3.12 -19.55
N ALA A 668 -13.60 -2.34 -20.42
CA ALA A 668 -13.66 -0.88 -20.40
C ALA A 668 -15.10 -0.33 -20.55
N ILE A 669 -15.87 -0.89 -21.49
CA ILE A 669 -17.29 -0.53 -21.68
C ILE A 669 -18.12 -0.93 -20.44
N THR A 670 -17.92 -2.14 -19.92
CA THR A 670 -18.63 -2.66 -18.73
C THR A 670 -18.36 -1.79 -17.50
N LEU A 671 -17.08 -1.48 -17.24
CA LEU A 671 -16.64 -0.59 -16.18
C LEU A 671 -17.25 0.80 -16.33
N ALA A 672 -17.23 1.38 -17.53
CA ALA A 672 -17.78 2.71 -17.80
C ALA A 672 -19.31 2.78 -17.58
N GLN A 673 -20.05 1.70 -17.87
CA GLN A 673 -21.48 1.56 -17.58
C GLN A 673 -21.75 1.44 -16.07
N GLN A 674 -21.10 0.49 -15.39
CA GLN A 674 -21.26 0.29 -13.94
C GLN A 674 -20.88 1.53 -13.13
N CYS A 675 -19.86 2.26 -13.60
CA CYS A 675 -19.43 3.54 -13.05
C CYS A 675 -20.47 4.67 -13.15
N GLN A 676 -21.54 4.54 -13.94
CA GLN A 676 -22.54 5.60 -14.16
C GLN A 676 -23.23 6.05 -12.86
N ALA A 677 -23.36 5.16 -11.86
CA ALA A 677 -23.88 5.49 -10.54
C ALA A 677 -23.07 6.57 -9.81
N PHE A 678 -21.74 6.57 -10.00
CA PHE A 678 -20.79 7.44 -9.27
C PHE A 678 -20.45 8.75 -10.01
N ARG A 679 -21.12 9.04 -11.14
CA ARG A 679 -20.90 10.26 -11.94
C ARG A 679 -21.64 11.49 -11.33
N PRO A 680 -21.06 12.70 -11.37
CA PRO A 680 -20.10 13.16 -12.38
C PRO A 680 -18.65 13.39 -11.92
N CYS A 681 -18.28 13.23 -10.64
CA CYS A 681 -16.88 13.40 -10.21
C CYS A 681 -16.20 12.08 -9.84
N GLY A 682 -16.85 11.21 -9.05
CA GLY A 682 -16.22 10.00 -8.50
C GLY A 682 -15.63 9.03 -9.54
N SER A 683 -16.29 8.89 -10.71
CA SER A 683 -15.91 7.92 -11.74
C SER A 683 -15.78 8.49 -13.17
N SER A 684 -15.85 9.82 -13.34
CA SER A 684 -15.90 10.42 -14.68
C SER A 684 -14.60 10.28 -15.47
N TRP A 685 -13.46 10.39 -14.76
CA TRP A 685 -12.13 10.23 -15.33
C TRP A 685 -11.95 8.87 -16.05
N ALA A 686 -12.57 7.78 -15.58
CA ALA A 686 -12.48 6.46 -16.21
C ALA A 686 -12.99 6.47 -17.66
N ALA A 687 -14.16 7.06 -17.90
CA ALA A 687 -14.77 7.13 -19.24
C ALA A 687 -14.14 8.20 -20.14
N GLU A 688 -13.31 9.09 -19.61
CA GLU A 688 -12.53 10.07 -20.40
C GLU A 688 -11.16 9.51 -20.79
N LEU A 689 -10.47 8.81 -19.88
CA LEU A 689 -9.19 8.15 -20.17
C LEU A 689 -9.33 7.01 -21.19
N LEU A 690 -10.47 6.32 -21.20
CA LEU A 690 -10.81 5.32 -22.23
C LEU A 690 -11.09 5.89 -23.63
N LYS A 691 -10.94 7.21 -23.84
CA LYS A 691 -10.96 7.86 -25.18
C LYS A 691 -9.56 8.21 -25.69
N MET A 692 -8.52 7.82 -24.96
CA MET A 692 -7.11 8.11 -25.26
C MET A 692 -6.43 6.89 -25.90
N VAL A 693 -7.25 5.92 -26.31
CA VAL A 693 -7.00 4.65 -26.97
C VAL A 693 -8.02 4.54 -28.10
#